data_AF-A0A1X6N350-F1
#
_entry.id   AF-A0A1X6N350-F1
#
_cell.length_a   1.000
_cell.length_b   1.000
_cell.length_c   1.000
_cell.angle_alpha   90.00
_cell.angle_beta   90.00
_cell.angle_gamma   90.00
#
_symmetry.space_group_name_H-M   'P 1'
#
loop_
_entity.id
_entity.type
_entity.pdbx_description
1 polymer ?
#
loop_
_entity_poly.entity_id
_entity_poly.type
_entity_poly.pdbx_seq_one_letter_code
_entity_poly.pdbx_strand_id
1 'polypeptide(L)'
;MAPYSKPEAVLKQAEGLVSVGQTHAALQSLTEMFSSKRFRSTPLVSLEPIMLRFIELCVDMRKGRTAKEGLMQYKNIAQNSSVGSIEVVISRFIQLADAKVQEAQEKADKAVALDVDDLEASETPESILLGAVSGDQNKDRTDRALVTPWLKFLWESYRTALETLKNNARLEVIYQQIAQQAFRFCLKHQRKVEFRRLCETLRLHLGNVAKYSHQPHSINLSDPDTLQHHLDTRFAQLNTSVELELWQEAFRSVEDVHNLLTMAKKAPRPAMMANYYEKLTKIFLMSGNALYHAAAWGRYYAIVTAIGGKSEEELSRLAGQVLVSALAVPVGLQGEESAVDEHKGKSSRLSALLGLTKTPTRAGLLKDALARNVLKLSPESTKSLYNILEVTFDPLTLCSSVAPLLTNLAADAAYASYIPLLQRALLSRLLSQLAQVYSTIKLSNLFELVAPIQNLDIEGAASYDAEQVEAYIMGCARRGELAVRVDHAVGSMTFVDNPFTAVEDPSSSTSIASAGAVQPSTSDFVRTRLSRLGECLHNSLVALTPPAPPSEEEQQAKFVALVSAAQAERKALQLRRALVARRRELLSELSVRKEKEEASRRAELTRREKEEEARRVTEEARKKEQDRARREIEIIRNEEARKLAQSLKEKGTLKVDLNDMETLSTDNLMRMQVQQLEKEKRDLNERMRVIAKRLDHAERAYRKDERPLLAKDYDIQQENDKIAFEAAQKSRLESHRLAHQHDMETKKRLSRTMSDYALKREEIVGKRSEEFAKRQAQAQKKIDEEKAKRKASILKAREEERLRIEEEERIIREKEEEERRAEAERIAEEERLAAEEAEQIAQEKAKKQTEEDARAEVRRKREEERLAAAEQARLQQQREEEASARAAARAAEKNRAPTAPPVRASVSGDSVWRRSTPAASTPAAPSPRQAAATLPRSESPVPKFRPGAVQSSWRERETAKKAAEAGQTVRPSSPVPRALPKEEASKNDDGFQPVEKKVWRPSRGRGKAI
;
A
#
# COMPACT_ATOMS: atom_id res chain seq x y z
N MET A 1 -50.36 -11.19 14.49
CA MET A 1 -49.48 -12.08 13.69
C MET A 1 -50.36 -13.18 13.09
N ALA A 2 -50.66 -13.11 11.79
CA ALA A 2 -51.51 -14.10 11.13
C ALA A 2 -50.72 -15.41 10.84
N PRO A 3 -51.37 -16.59 10.90
CA PRO A 3 -50.68 -17.87 10.81
C PRO A 3 -50.21 -18.15 9.38
N TYR A 4 -48.94 -18.55 9.31
CA TYR A 4 -48.12 -18.91 8.16
C TYR A 4 -48.86 -19.66 7.04
N SER A 5 -49.06 -19.00 5.90
CA SER A 5 -49.64 -19.56 4.67
C SER A 5 -48.56 -19.94 3.64
N LYS A 6 -48.87 -20.84 2.71
CA LYS A 6 -47.99 -21.22 1.60
C LYS A 6 -47.57 -19.97 0.80
N PRO A 7 -46.36 -19.92 0.19
CA PRO A 7 -45.90 -18.76 -0.58
C PRO A 7 -46.91 -18.28 -1.64
N GLU A 8 -47.61 -19.22 -2.28
CA GLU A 8 -48.70 -18.94 -3.24
C GLU A 8 -49.93 -18.26 -2.61
N ALA A 9 -50.22 -18.53 -1.34
CA ALA A 9 -51.34 -17.91 -0.64
C ALA A 9 -51.04 -16.44 -0.29
N VAL A 10 -49.77 -16.11 -0.01
CA VAL A 10 -49.34 -14.73 0.20
C VAL A 10 -49.37 -13.94 -1.11
N LEU A 11 -49.05 -14.56 -2.25
CA LEU A 11 -49.23 -13.94 -3.56
C LEU A 11 -50.70 -13.60 -3.82
N LYS A 12 -51.61 -14.56 -3.62
CA LYS A 12 -53.06 -14.34 -3.76
C LYS A 12 -53.59 -13.28 -2.79
N GLN A 13 -53.07 -13.25 -1.56
CA GLN A 13 -53.43 -12.22 -0.58
C GLN A 13 -52.93 -10.83 -1.03
N ALA A 14 -51.72 -10.73 -1.56
CA ALA A 14 -51.19 -9.48 -2.10
C ALA A 14 -52.01 -9.02 -3.33
N GLU A 15 -52.40 -9.92 -4.23
CA GLU A 15 -53.28 -9.62 -5.37
C GLU A 15 -54.66 -9.13 -4.92
N GLY A 16 -55.26 -9.77 -3.92
CA GLY A 16 -56.52 -9.33 -3.33
C GLY A 16 -56.43 -7.96 -2.65
N LEU A 17 -55.30 -7.63 -2.01
CA LEU A 17 -55.08 -6.29 -1.46
C LEU A 17 -54.90 -5.24 -2.56
N VAL A 18 -54.26 -5.60 -3.68
CA VAL A 18 -54.12 -4.71 -4.84
C VAL A 18 -55.46 -4.45 -5.51
N SER A 19 -56.33 -5.46 -5.67
CA SER A 19 -57.66 -5.26 -6.27
C SER A 19 -58.56 -4.35 -5.44
N VAL A 20 -58.36 -4.31 -4.12
CA VAL A 20 -59.06 -3.39 -3.18
C VAL A 20 -58.38 -2.00 -3.14
N GLY A 21 -57.30 -1.77 -3.89
CA GLY A 21 -56.58 -0.50 -3.94
C GLY A 21 -55.57 -0.29 -2.80
N GLN A 22 -55.39 -1.27 -1.90
CA GLN A 22 -54.45 -1.22 -0.78
C GLN A 22 -53.04 -1.69 -1.19
N THR A 23 -52.43 -1.00 -2.15
CA THR A 23 -51.11 -1.35 -2.70
C THR A 23 -49.98 -1.29 -1.66
N HIS A 24 -50.08 -0.40 -0.66
CA HIS A 24 -49.11 -0.31 0.43
C HIS A 24 -49.13 -1.55 1.34
N ALA A 25 -50.33 -2.01 1.72
CA ALA A 25 -50.49 -3.20 2.56
C ALA A 25 -50.06 -4.47 1.82
N ALA A 26 -50.33 -4.54 0.51
CA ALA A 26 -49.86 -5.61 -0.36
C ALA A 26 -48.32 -5.69 -0.39
N LEU A 27 -47.63 -4.56 -0.57
CA LEU A 27 -46.17 -4.51 -0.57
C LEU A 27 -45.57 -4.86 0.80
N GLN A 28 -46.20 -4.42 1.89
CA GLN A 28 -45.76 -4.78 3.24
C GLN A 28 -45.89 -6.29 3.49
N SER A 29 -47.01 -6.90 3.11
CA SER A 29 -47.24 -8.36 3.19
C SER A 29 -46.15 -9.16 2.46
N LEU A 30 -45.77 -8.72 1.25
CA LEU A 30 -44.68 -9.34 0.48
C LEU A 30 -43.30 -9.13 1.13
N THR A 31 -43.06 -7.95 1.72
CA THR A 31 -41.79 -7.63 2.40
C THR A 31 -41.60 -8.47 3.67
N GLU A 32 -42.68 -8.68 4.44
CA GLU A 32 -42.66 -9.52 5.64
C GLU A 32 -42.28 -10.98 5.29
N MET A 33 -42.67 -11.47 4.12
CA MET A 33 -42.25 -12.80 3.65
C MET A 33 -40.73 -12.89 3.52
N PHE A 34 -40.05 -11.88 2.96
CA PHE A 34 -38.61 -11.93 2.72
C PHE A 34 -37.80 -11.97 4.02
N SER A 35 -38.34 -11.38 5.09
CA SER A 35 -37.76 -11.43 6.44
C SER A 35 -37.90 -12.81 7.12
N SER A 36 -38.77 -13.69 6.62
CA SER A 36 -39.05 -15.00 7.22
C SER A 36 -37.91 -15.99 7.02
N LYS A 37 -37.56 -16.75 8.08
CA LYS A 37 -36.54 -17.82 8.00
C LYS A 37 -36.89 -18.90 6.95
N ARG A 38 -38.18 -19.16 6.71
CA ARG A 38 -38.64 -20.14 5.72
C ARG A 38 -38.49 -19.67 4.27
N PHE A 39 -38.32 -18.37 4.03
CA PHE A 39 -38.05 -17.82 2.68
C PHE A 39 -36.79 -18.41 2.05
N ARG A 40 -35.77 -18.73 2.88
CA ARG A 40 -34.52 -19.36 2.43
C ARG A 40 -34.68 -20.83 2.00
N SER A 41 -35.71 -21.52 2.49
CA SER A 41 -35.97 -22.94 2.22
C SER A 41 -37.03 -23.16 1.14
N THR A 42 -37.73 -22.10 0.69
CA THR A 42 -38.77 -22.20 -0.33
C THR A 42 -38.14 -22.45 -1.71
N PRO A 43 -38.68 -23.38 -2.53
CA PRO A 43 -38.23 -23.58 -3.90
C PRO A 43 -38.30 -22.30 -4.73
N LEU A 44 -37.27 -22.05 -5.55
CA LEU A 44 -37.15 -20.82 -6.33
C LEU A 44 -38.29 -20.63 -7.33
N VAL A 45 -38.84 -21.72 -7.88
CA VAL A 45 -39.96 -21.71 -8.83
C VAL A 45 -41.19 -21.00 -8.24
N SER A 46 -41.44 -21.15 -6.94
CA SER A 46 -42.54 -20.48 -6.26
C SER A 46 -42.19 -19.06 -5.83
N LEU A 47 -40.90 -18.72 -5.71
CA LEU A 47 -40.43 -17.39 -5.28
C LEU A 47 -40.33 -16.39 -6.42
N GLU A 48 -40.04 -16.85 -7.64
CA GLU A 48 -39.86 -15.96 -8.79
C GLU A 48 -41.11 -15.12 -9.10
N PRO A 49 -42.33 -15.68 -9.22
CA PRO A 49 -43.55 -14.88 -9.46
C PRO A 49 -43.84 -13.88 -8.33
N ILE A 50 -43.53 -14.26 -7.09
CA ILE A 50 -43.70 -13.40 -5.91
C ILE A 50 -42.74 -12.20 -5.98
N MET A 51 -41.50 -12.44 -6.39
CA MET A 51 -40.50 -11.39 -6.57
C MET A 51 -40.86 -10.45 -7.73
N LEU A 52 -41.34 -10.99 -8.85
CA LEU A 52 -41.82 -10.18 -9.98
C LEU A 52 -42.95 -9.25 -9.54
N ARG A 53 -43.94 -9.77 -8.80
CA ARG A 53 -45.06 -8.96 -8.30
C ARG A 53 -44.62 -7.92 -7.26
N PHE A 54 -43.70 -8.29 -6.39
CA PHE A 54 -43.11 -7.37 -5.42
C PHE A 54 -42.41 -6.19 -6.11
N ILE A 55 -41.66 -6.46 -7.17
CA ILE A 55 -40.95 -5.42 -7.94
C ILE A 55 -41.91 -4.51 -8.68
N GLU A 56 -42.96 -5.04 -9.29
CA GLU A 56 -44.03 -4.24 -9.91
C GLU A 56 -44.60 -3.22 -8.92
N LEU A 57 -44.97 -3.67 -7.72
CA LEU A 57 -45.47 -2.78 -6.67
C LEU A 57 -44.43 -1.77 -6.18
N CYS A 58 -43.15 -2.17 -6.11
CA CYS A 58 -42.08 -1.24 -5.73
C CYS A 58 -41.86 -0.14 -6.78
N VAL A 59 -41.99 -0.46 -8.07
CA VAL A 59 -41.87 0.50 -9.18
C VAL A 59 -43.04 1.46 -9.19
N ASP A 60 -44.27 0.95 -9.10
CA ASP A 60 -45.49 1.76 -9.09
C ASP A 60 -45.50 2.77 -7.93
N MET A 61 -45.04 2.36 -6.75
CA MET A 61 -44.95 3.21 -5.56
C MET A 61 -43.66 4.03 -5.48
N ARG A 62 -42.73 3.90 -6.43
CA ARG A 62 -41.38 4.51 -6.42
C ARG A 62 -40.56 4.22 -5.15
N LYS A 63 -40.74 3.03 -4.55
CA LYS A 63 -40.01 2.58 -3.34
C LYS A 63 -38.69 1.88 -3.67
N GLY A 64 -37.72 2.64 -4.17
CA GLY A 64 -36.41 2.10 -4.63
C GLY A 64 -35.59 1.40 -3.53
N ARG A 65 -35.61 1.92 -2.29
CA ARG A 65 -34.90 1.30 -1.16
C ARG A 65 -35.45 -0.09 -0.83
N THR A 66 -36.77 -0.24 -0.80
CA THR A 66 -37.42 -1.52 -0.53
C THR A 66 -37.14 -2.53 -1.66
N ALA A 67 -37.14 -2.07 -2.92
CA ALA A 67 -36.71 -2.89 -4.05
C ALA A 67 -35.27 -3.41 -3.89
N LYS A 68 -34.33 -2.53 -3.50
CA LYS A 68 -32.93 -2.89 -3.25
C LYS A 68 -32.79 -3.97 -2.17
N GLU A 69 -33.46 -3.79 -1.03
CA GLU A 69 -33.41 -4.74 0.08
C GLU A 69 -33.98 -6.11 -0.33
N GLY A 70 -35.11 -6.13 -1.05
CA GLY A 70 -35.70 -7.36 -1.58
C GLY A 70 -34.83 -8.06 -2.62
N LEU A 71 -34.26 -7.32 -3.58
CA LEU A 71 -33.36 -7.84 -4.61
C LEU A 71 -32.08 -8.45 -4.03
N MET A 72 -31.49 -7.81 -3.02
CA MET A 72 -30.30 -8.33 -2.33
C MET A 72 -30.60 -9.64 -1.58
N GLN A 73 -31.76 -9.73 -0.94
CA GLN A 73 -32.19 -10.97 -0.26
C GLN A 73 -32.46 -12.08 -1.27
N TYR A 74 -33.13 -11.77 -2.38
CA TYR A 74 -33.38 -12.72 -3.47
C TYR A 74 -32.09 -13.26 -4.09
N LYS A 75 -31.15 -12.36 -4.41
CA LYS A 75 -29.83 -12.71 -4.94
C LYS A 75 -29.12 -13.72 -4.03
N ASN A 76 -29.07 -13.45 -2.72
CA ASN A 76 -28.34 -14.30 -1.78
C ASN A 76 -28.88 -15.75 -1.73
N ILE A 77 -30.18 -15.94 -2.00
CA ILE A 77 -30.84 -17.25 -2.02
C ILE A 77 -30.67 -17.92 -3.39
N ALA A 78 -30.86 -17.16 -4.48
CA ALA A 78 -30.87 -17.70 -5.84
C ALA A 78 -29.47 -17.90 -6.45
N GLN A 79 -28.43 -17.19 -5.98
CA GLN A 79 -27.11 -17.17 -6.63
C GLN A 79 -26.40 -18.53 -6.70
N ASN A 80 -26.71 -19.46 -5.79
CA ASN A 80 -26.14 -20.80 -5.80
C ASN A 80 -26.97 -21.77 -6.65
N SER A 81 -28.30 -21.61 -6.67
CA SER A 81 -29.24 -22.51 -7.31
C SER A 81 -29.51 -22.17 -8.78
N SER A 82 -30.01 -20.98 -9.08
CA SER A 82 -30.32 -20.53 -10.45
C SER A 82 -30.03 -19.05 -10.65
N VAL A 83 -29.01 -18.80 -11.46
CA VAL A 83 -28.57 -17.45 -11.84
C VAL A 83 -29.55 -16.81 -12.83
N GLY A 84 -30.16 -17.61 -13.72
CA GLY A 84 -31.10 -17.11 -14.73
C GLY A 84 -32.36 -16.48 -14.12
N SER A 85 -32.84 -16.97 -12.98
CA SER A 85 -33.97 -16.35 -12.29
C SER A 85 -33.66 -14.94 -11.78
N ILE A 86 -32.41 -14.69 -11.33
CA ILE A 86 -31.96 -13.34 -10.94
C ILE A 86 -31.94 -12.40 -12.16
N GLU A 87 -31.49 -12.90 -13.30
CA GLU A 87 -31.45 -12.16 -14.56
C GLU A 87 -32.85 -11.73 -15.03
N VAL A 88 -33.83 -12.63 -14.99
CA VAL A 88 -35.23 -12.33 -15.34
C VAL A 88 -35.80 -11.24 -14.42
N VAL A 89 -35.62 -11.41 -13.11
CA VAL A 89 -36.15 -10.49 -12.09
C VAL A 89 -35.55 -9.08 -12.22
N ILE A 90 -34.23 -8.96 -12.41
CA ILE A 90 -33.58 -7.65 -12.56
C ILE A 90 -33.89 -7.01 -13.91
N SER A 91 -33.93 -7.80 -15.00
CA SER A 91 -34.32 -7.29 -16.32
C SER A 91 -35.74 -6.74 -16.28
N ARG A 92 -36.68 -7.45 -15.63
CA ARG A 92 -38.05 -6.98 -15.45
C ARG A 92 -38.12 -5.70 -14.62
N PHE A 93 -37.32 -5.57 -13.55
CA PHE A 93 -37.26 -4.35 -12.75
C PHE A 93 -36.91 -3.11 -13.58
N ILE A 94 -35.88 -3.22 -14.42
CA ILE A 94 -35.44 -2.11 -15.29
C ILE A 94 -36.49 -1.83 -16.36
N GLN A 95 -37.04 -2.86 -17.01
CA GLN A 95 -38.08 -2.72 -18.03
C GLN A 95 -39.33 -2.00 -17.49
N LEU A 96 -39.78 -2.34 -16.29
CA LEU A 96 -40.93 -1.69 -15.65
C LEU A 96 -40.64 -0.22 -15.32
N ALA A 97 -39.43 0.08 -14.83
CA ALA A 97 -39.03 1.45 -14.56
C ALA A 97 -38.92 2.29 -15.85
N ASP A 98 -38.42 1.70 -16.94
CA ASP A 98 -38.34 2.36 -18.26
C ASP A 98 -39.73 2.60 -18.86
N ALA A 99 -40.64 1.62 -18.76
CA ALA A 99 -42.03 1.77 -19.17
C ALA A 99 -42.72 2.93 -18.42
N LYS A 100 -42.47 3.09 -17.12
CA LYS A 100 -42.99 4.23 -16.35
C LYS A 100 -42.40 5.58 -16.76
N VAL A 101 -41.15 5.62 -17.20
CA VAL A 101 -40.56 6.83 -17.78
C VAL A 101 -41.24 7.18 -19.11
N GLN A 102 -41.48 6.18 -19.98
CA GLN A 102 -42.19 6.38 -21.25
C GLN A 102 -43.62 6.89 -21.02
N GLU A 103 -44.38 6.26 -20.10
CA GLU A 103 -45.71 6.73 -19.70
C GLU A 103 -45.68 8.18 -19.15
N ALA A 104 -44.65 8.54 -18.38
CA ALA A 104 -44.51 9.89 -17.84
C ALA A 104 -44.16 10.91 -18.92
N GLN A 105 -43.35 10.52 -19.91
CA GLN A 105 -42.96 11.35 -21.03
C GLN A 105 -44.15 11.61 -21.96
N GLU A 106 -44.94 10.59 -22.28
CA GLU A 106 -46.20 10.76 -23.02
C GLU A 106 -47.20 11.67 -22.28
N LYS A 107 -47.26 11.59 -20.94
CA LYS A 107 -48.11 12.49 -20.13
C LYS A 107 -47.62 13.93 -20.16
N ALA A 108 -46.30 14.14 -20.13
CA ALA A 108 -45.72 15.47 -20.23
C ALA A 108 -45.91 16.06 -21.63
N ASP A 109 -45.70 15.28 -22.68
CA ASP A 109 -45.94 15.70 -24.07
C ASP A 109 -47.42 16.06 -24.30
N LYS A 110 -48.36 15.28 -23.73
CA LYS A 110 -49.80 15.61 -23.75
C LYS A 110 -50.12 16.89 -22.98
N ALA A 111 -49.49 17.11 -21.82
CA ALA A 111 -49.69 18.32 -21.03
C ALA A 111 -49.16 19.57 -21.76
N VAL A 112 -47.99 19.46 -22.41
CA VAL A 112 -47.42 20.53 -23.23
C VAL A 112 -48.29 20.80 -24.46
N ALA A 113 -48.83 19.77 -25.12
CA ALA A 113 -49.70 19.93 -26.28
C ALA A 113 -51.01 20.67 -25.95
N LEU A 114 -51.58 20.44 -24.76
CA LEU A 114 -52.78 21.15 -24.29
C LEU A 114 -52.50 22.62 -23.92
N ASP A 115 -51.29 22.94 -23.46
CA ASP A 115 -50.84 24.32 -23.17
C ASP A 115 -50.50 25.11 -24.46
N VAL A 116 -50.24 24.43 -25.58
CA VAL A 116 -49.88 25.07 -26.87
C VAL A 116 -51.11 25.47 -27.69
N ASP A 117 -52.31 24.97 -27.38
CA ASP A 117 -53.55 25.40 -28.04
C ASP A 117 -54.06 26.79 -27.55
N ASP A 118 -53.41 27.40 -26.54
CA ASP A 118 -53.75 28.72 -25.96
C ASP A 118 -52.65 29.78 -26.27
N LEU A 119 -52.23 29.87 -27.53
CA LEU A 119 -51.14 30.75 -28.00
C LEU A 119 -51.42 32.25 -27.86
N GLU A 120 -52.66 32.67 -27.64
CA GLU A 120 -53.03 34.09 -27.46
C GLU A 120 -52.74 34.63 -26.05
N ALA A 121 -52.36 33.77 -25.09
CA ALA A 121 -52.07 34.13 -23.70
C ALA A 121 -50.63 33.80 -23.22
N SER A 122 -49.72 33.39 -24.12
CA SER A 122 -48.39 32.86 -23.76
C SER A 122 -47.42 33.87 -23.12
N GLU A 123 -47.69 35.17 -23.25
CA GLU A 123 -46.96 36.25 -22.58
C GLU A 123 -47.61 36.62 -21.24
N THR A 124 -47.82 35.63 -20.37
CA THR A 124 -48.13 35.95 -18.97
C THR A 124 -46.94 36.68 -18.34
N PRO A 125 -47.16 37.73 -17.53
CA PRO A 125 -46.07 38.46 -16.87
C PRO A 125 -45.21 37.54 -15.99
N GLU A 126 -45.78 36.45 -15.47
CA GLU A 126 -45.05 35.41 -14.72
C GLU A 126 -44.11 34.59 -15.61
N SER A 127 -44.53 34.23 -16.84
CA SER A 127 -43.68 33.53 -17.81
C SER A 127 -42.49 34.40 -18.25
N ILE A 128 -42.72 35.70 -18.51
CA ILE A 128 -41.68 36.67 -18.86
C ILE A 128 -40.71 36.88 -17.70
N LEU A 129 -41.21 37.06 -16.47
CA LEU A 129 -40.36 37.21 -15.28
C LEU A 129 -39.51 35.95 -15.03
N LEU A 130 -40.10 34.76 -15.17
CA LEU A 130 -39.35 33.52 -15.02
C LEU A 130 -38.36 33.30 -16.18
N GLY A 131 -38.69 33.73 -17.40
CA GLY A 131 -37.79 33.73 -18.56
C GLY A 131 -36.61 34.70 -18.42
N ALA A 132 -36.82 35.85 -17.76
CA ALA A 132 -35.77 36.83 -17.47
C ALA A 132 -34.79 36.36 -16.38
N VAL A 133 -35.24 35.50 -15.46
CA VAL A 133 -34.40 34.92 -14.39
C VAL A 133 -33.77 33.58 -14.82
N SER A 134 -34.47 32.78 -15.61
CA SER A 134 -34.04 31.46 -16.07
C SER A 134 -34.41 31.24 -17.53
N GLY A 135 -33.47 30.79 -18.36
CA GLY A 135 -33.74 30.38 -19.74
C GLY A 135 -34.55 29.07 -19.88
N ASP A 136 -35.23 28.62 -18.81
CA ASP A 136 -35.98 27.37 -18.78
C ASP A 136 -37.34 27.56 -19.49
N GLN A 137 -37.55 26.84 -20.60
CA GLN A 137 -38.79 26.87 -21.36
C GLN A 137 -39.94 26.23 -20.58
N ASN A 138 -41.19 26.50 -20.95
CA ASN A 138 -42.36 25.90 -20.29
C ASN A 138 -42.32 24.35 -20.35
N LYS A 139 -41.84 23.81 -21.48
CA LYS A 139 -41.56 22.38 -21.68
C LYS A 139 -40.54 21.81 -20.67
N ASP A 140 -39.46 22.54 -20.39
CA ASP A 140 -38.45 22.08 -19.43
C ASP A 140 -39.02 22.03 -18.00
N ARG A 141 -39.96 22.92 -17.67
CA ARG A 141 -40.65 22.94 -16.37
C ARG A 141 -41.61 21.78 -16.20
N THR A 142 -42.42 21.49 -17.22
CA THR A 142 -43.32 20.32 -17.23
C THR A 142 -42.53 19.01 -17.16
N ASP A 143 -41.43 18.92 -17.91
CA ASP A 143 -40.53 17.76 -17.88
C ASP A 143 -39.83 17.62 -16.52
N ARG A 144 -39.52 18.73 -15.85
CA ARG A 144 -38.95 18.72 -14.50
C ARG A 144 -39.95 18.26 -13.43
N ALA A 145 -41.22 18.59 -13.58
CA ALA A 145 -42.26 18.18 -12.64
C ALA A 145 -42.70 16.72 -12.84
N LEU A 146 -42.94 16.32 -14.09
CA LEU A 146 -43.55 15.03 -14.41
C LEU A 146 -42.51 13.95 -14.75
N VAL A 147 -41.55 14.24 -15.62
CA VAL A 147 -40.63 13.24 -16.19
C VAL A 147 -39.39 13.04 -15.30
N THR A 148 -38.82 14.11 -14.76
CA THR A 148 -37.56 14.06 -13.98
C THR A 148 -37.62 13.17 -12.74
N PRO A 149 -38.72 13.10 -11.95
CA PRO A 149 -38.82 12.16 -10.85
C PRO A 149 -38.70 10.70 -11.31
N TRP A 150 -39.29 10.35 -12.46
CA TRP A 150 -39.21 9.01 -13.04
C TRP A 150 -37.84 8.73 -13.64
N LEU A 151 -37.19 9.71 -14.28
CA LEU A 151 -35.80 9.57 -14.73
C LEU A 151 -34.83 9.35 -13.56
N LYS A 152 -35.02 10.05 -12.44
CA LYS A 152 -34.23 9.84 -11.21
C LYS A 152 -34.48 8.44 -10.64
N PHE A 153 -35.73 7.98 -10.63
CA PHE A 153 -36.07 6.64 -10.18
C PHE A 153 -35.45 5.56 -11.10
N LEU A 154 -35.56 5.70 -12.41
CA LEU A 154 -34.93 4.79 -13.39
C LEU A 154 -33.41 4.74 -13.23
N TRP A 155 -32.75 5.89 -13.03
CA TRP A 155 -31.34 5.94 -12.69
C TRP A 155 -31.01 5.16 -11.41
N GLU A 156 -31.79 5.35 -10.35
CA GLU A 156 -31.60 4.62 -9.09
C GLU A 156 -31.87 3.12 -9.24
N SER A 157 -32.77 2.73 -10.15
CA SER A 157 -33.01 1.33 -10.53
C SER A 157 -31.78 0.72 -11.21
N TYR A 158 -31.18 1.41 -12.18
CA TYR A 158 -29.91 0.99 -12.79
C TYR A 158 -28.79 0.87 -11.76
N ARG A 159 -28.65 1.88 -10.88
CA ARG A 159 -27.66 1.86 -9.78
C ARG A 159 -27.88 0.66 -8.86
N THR A 160 -29.12 0.43 -8.44
CA THR A 160 -29.50 -0.67 -7.55
C THR A 160 -29.21 -2.03 -8.20
N ALA A 161 -29.52 -2.18 -9.49
CA ALA A 161 -29.20 -3.39 -10.25
C ALA A 161 -27.69 -3.65 -10.30
N LEU A 162 -26.88 -2.63 -10.63
CA LEU A 162 -25.42 -2.73 -10.65
C LEU A 162 -24.82 -3.02 -9.27
N GLU A 163 -25.34 -2.41 -8.21
CA GLU A 163 -24.91 -2.67 -6.83
C GLU A 163 -25.28 -4.09 -6.38
N THR A 164 -26.41 -4.63 -6.85
CA THR A 164 -26.86 -6.00 -6.56
C THR A 164 -25.98 -7.01 -7.29
N LEU A 165 -25.63 -6.76 -8.55
CA LEU A 165 -24.92 -7.70 -9.42
C LEU A 165 -23.38 -7.68 -9.30
N LYS A 166 -22.80 -6.69 -8.61
CA LYS A 166 -21.34 -6.51 -8.54
C LYS A 166 -20.59 -7.74 -7.98
N ASN A 167 -19.33 -7.87 -8.42
CA ASN A 167 -18.32 -8.79 -7.90
C ASN A 167 -18.71 -10.28 -7.86
N ASN A 168 -19.55 -10.74 -8.79
CA ASN A 168 -19.90 -12.16 -8.92
C ASN A 168 -19.68 -12.62 -10.37
N ALA A 169 -18.80 -13.59 -10.58
CA ALA A 169 -18.44 -14.12 -11.89
C ALA A 169 -19.63 -14.69 -12.67
N ARG A 170 -20.61 -15.31 -11.99
CA ARG A 170 -21.79 -15.91 -12.65
C ARG A 170 -22.77 -14.86 -13.16
N LEU A 171 -22.76 -13.68 -12.56
CA LEU A 171 -23.68 -12.57 -12.85
C LEU A 171 -23.00 -11.46 -13.69
N GLU A 172 -21.78 -11.71 -14.16
CA GLU A 172 -20.98 -10.71 -14.85
C GLU A 172 -21.64 -10.27 -16.16
N VAL A 173 -22.12 -11.21 -16.98
CA VAL A 173 -22.70 -10.89 -18.30
C VAL A 173 -23.87 -9.91 -18.17
N ILE A 174 -24.83 -10.20 -17.29
CA ILE A 174 -25.99 -9.33 -17.06
C ILE A 174 -25.56 -7.99 -16.43
N TYR A 175 -24.55 -7.97 -15.55
CA TYR A 175 -23.99 -6.74 -15.01
C TYR A 175 -23.44 -5.82 -16.11
N GLN A 176 -22.69 -6.37 -17.06
CA GLN A 176 -22.10 -5.62 -18.18
C GLN A 176 -23.20 -5.11 -19.13
N GLN A 177 -24.20 -5.93 -19.44
CA GLN A 177 -25.34 -5.53 -20.26
C GLN A 177 -26.11 -4.36 -19.63
N ILE A 178 -26.38 -4.43 -18.32
CA ILE A 178 -27.06 -3.35 -17.58
C ILE A 178 -26.23 -2.08 -17.54
N ALA A 179 -24.90 -2.19 -17.39
CA ALA A 179 -24.01 -1.03 -17.46
C ALA A 179 -24.08 -0.35 -18.85
N GLN A 180 -24.10 -1.14 -19.93
CA GLN A 180 -24.26 -0.62 -21.30
C GLN A 180 -25.64 0.01 -21.52
N GLN A 181 -26.71 -0.58 -20.99
CA GLN A 181 -28.05 0.04 -21.02
C GLN A 181 -28.09 1.36 -20.25
N ALA A 182 -27.44 1.43 -19.08
CA ALA A 182 -27.34 2.65 -18.29
C ALA A 182 -26.58 3.76 -19.03
N PHE A 183 -25.55 3.44 -19.82
CA PHE A 183 -24.90 4.41 -20.72
C PHE A 183 -25.84 4.93 -21.79
N ARG A 184 -26.61 4.05 -22.45
CA ARG A 184 -27.62 4.46 -23.45
C ARG A 184 -28.71 5.33 -22.82
N PHE A 185 -29.13 5.03 -21.60
CA PHE A 185 -30.04 5.88 -20.83
C PHE A 185 -29.45 7.27 -20.60
N CYS A 186 -28.20 7.37 -20.13
CA CYS A 186 -27.55 8.64 -19.91
C CYS A 186 -27.43 9.46 -21.20
N LEU A 187 -27.16 8.78 -22.32
CA LEU A 187 -27.05 9.41 -23.63
C LEU A 187 -28.40 9.89 -24.17
N LYS A 188 -29.42 9.03 -24.14
CA LYS A 188 -30.78 9.33 -24.61
C LYS A 188 -31.40 10.54 -23.92
N HIS A 189 -31.16 10.69 -22.60
CA HIS A 189 -31.71 11.77 -21.78
C HIS A 189 -30.69 12.85 -21.41
N GLN A 190 -29.50 12.88 -22.04
CA GLN A 190 -28.44 13.88 -21.82
C GLN A 190 -28.06 14.10 -20.33
N ARG A 191 -28.06 13.01 -19.54
CA ARG A 191 -27.83 13.02 -18.09
C ARG A 191 -26.34 12.96 -17.74
N LYS A 192 -25.64 14.08 -17.95
CA LYS A 192 -24.18 14.21 -17.75
C LYS A 192 -23.71 13.97 -16.30
N VAL A 193 -24.53 14.27 -15.29
CA VAL A 193 -24.16 14.09 -13.87
C VAL A 193 -24.21 12.62 -13.48
N GLU A 194 -25.29 11.94 -13.84
CA GLU A 194 -25.48 10.51 -13.61
C GLU A 194 -24.42 9.69 -14.35
N PHE A 195 -24.09 10.07 -15.59
CA PHE A 195 -23.03 9.43 -16.35
C PHE A 195 -21.67 9.47 -15.62
N ARG A 196 -21.27 10.62 -15.05
CA ARG A 196 -20.03 10.72 -14.26
C ARG A 196 -20.06 9.81 -13.03
N ARG A 197 -21.19 9.81 -12.30
CA ARG A 197 -21.39 8.92 -11.13
C ARG A 197 -21.36 7.45 -11.51
N LEU A 198 -21.91 7.09 -12.68
CA LEU A 198 -21.86 5.73 -13.22
C LEU A 198 -20.41 5.31 -13.45
N CYS A 199 -19.63 6.14 -14.15
CA CYS A 199 -18.23 5.84 -14.44
C CYS A 199 -17.41 5.66 -13.15
N GLU A 200 -17.58 6.52 -12.14
CA GLU A 200 -16.96 6.37 -10.81
C GLU A 200 -17.38 5.06 -10.12
N THR A 201 -18.66 4.72 -10.17
CA THR A 201 -19.19 3.46 -9.61
C THR A 201 -18.53 2.26 -10.27
N LEU A 202 -18.40 2.26 -11.60
CA LEU A 202 -17.77 1.16 -12.32
C LEU A 202 -16.26 1.07 -12.05
N ARG A 203 -15.56 2.19 -11.81
CA ARG A 203 -14.14 2.18 -11.36
C ARG A 203 -14.02 1.58 -9.97
N LEU A 204 -14.89 1.98 -9.05
CA LEU A 204 -14.93 1.43 -7.70
C LEU A 204 -15.23 -0.08 -7.71
N HIS A 205 -16.14 -0.53 -8.57
CA HIS A 205 -16.44 -1.95 -8.74
C HIS A 205 -15.22 -2.71 -9.29
N LEU A 206 -14.56 -2.20 -10.33
CA LEU A 206 -13.35 -2.83 -10.88
C LEU A 206 -12.19 -2.86 -9.85
N GLY A 207 -11.99 -1.78 -9.10
CA GLY A 207 -10.99 -1.74 -8.02
C GLY A 207 -11.29 -2.73 -6.88
N ASN A 208 -12.56 -3.08 -6.67
CA ASN A 208 -12.96 -4.10 -5.70
C ASN A 208 -12.71 -5.53 -6.21
N VAL A 209 -12.73 -5.79 -7.52
CA VAL A 209 -12.43 -7.12 -8.07
C VAL A 209 -11.05 -7.58 -7.63
N ALA A 210 -10.03 -6.70 -7.71
CA ALA A 210 -8.68 -7.01 -7.26
C ALA A 210 -8.59 -7.27 -5.74
N LYS A 211 -9.36 -6.53 -4.92
CA LYS A 211 -9.36 -6.67 -3.46
C LYS A 211 -10.02 -7.96 -2.97
N TYR A 212 -11.08 -8.40 -3.65
CA TYR A 212 -11.91 -9.54 -3.22
C TYR A 212 -11.69 -10.81 -4.07
N SER A 213 -10.53 -10.94 -4.73
CA SER A 213 -10.19 -12.09 -5.57
C SER A 213 -10.14 -13.45 -4.83
N HIS A 214 -10.17 -13.47 -3.50
CA HIS A 214 -10.16 -14.69 -2.69
C HIS A 214 -11.58 -15.22 -2.36
N GLN A 215 -12.63 -14.45 -2.67
CA GLN A 215 -14.00 -14.83 -2.34
C GLN A 215 -14.52 -15.92 -3.30
N PRO A 216 -15.39 -16.83 -2.82
CA PRO A 216 -16.08 -17.75 -3.71
C PRO A 216 -16.91 -16.96 -4.73
N HIS A 217 -16.83 -17.35 -6.01
CA HIS A 217 -17.44 -16.65 -7.16
C HIS A 217 -16.84 -15.26 -7.47
N SER A 218 -15.62 -14.95 -7.02
CA SER A 218 -14.93 -13.73 -7.43
C SER A 218 -14.63 -13.71 -8.94
N ILE A 219 -14.71 -12.52 -9.54
CA ILE A 219 -14.37 -12.30 -10.95
C ILE A 219 -12.86 -12.49 -11.15
N ASN A 220 -12.47 -13.26 -12.16
CA ASN A 220 -11.06 -13.48 -12.49
C ASN A 220 -10.70 -12.76 -13.80
N LEU A 221 -10.01 -11.62 -13.68
CA LEU A 221 -9.54 -10.83 -14.83
C LEU A 221 -8.45 -11.53 -15.67
N SER A 222 -7.93 -12.68 -15.21
CA SER A 222 -7.02 -13.50 -16.03
C SER A 222 -7.78 -14.27 -17.13
N ASP A 223 -9.09 -14.44 -16.98
CA ASP A 223 -9.93 -15.10 -17.97
C ASP A 223 -10.16 -14.15 -19.17
N PRO A 224 -9.80 -14.56 -20.41
CA PRO A 224 -9.95 -13.72 -21.59
C PRO A 224 -11.40 -13.28 -21.86
N ASP A 225 -12.40 -14.10 -21.54
CA ASP A 225 -13.79 -13.78 -21.85
C ASP A 225 -14.35 -12.72 -20.89
N THR A 226 -14.12 -12.89 -19.57
CA THR A 226 -14.39 -11.86 -18.55
C THR A 226 -13.69 -10.54 -18.89
N LEU A 227 -12.40 -10.60 -19.23
CA LEU A 227 -11.65 -9.40 -19.59
C LEU A 227 -12.23 -8.69 -20.82
N GLN A 228 -12.64 -9.47 -21.83
CA GLN A 228 -13.27 -8.93 -23.05
C GLN A 228 -14.60 -8.22 -22.71
N HIS A 229 -15.46 -8.80 -21.87
CA HIS A 229 -16.70 -8.14 -21.46
C HIS A 229 -16.45 -6.83 -20.73
N HIS A 230 -15.44 -6.79 -19.84
CA HIS A 230 -15.01 -5.56 -19.18
C HIS A 230 -14.49 -4.51 -20.16
N LEU A 231 -13.71 -4.92 -21.18
CA LEU A 231 -13.24 -4.02 -22.23
C LEU A 231 -14.41 -3.47 -23.06
N ASP A 232 -15.36 -4.30 -23.47
CA ASP A 232 -16.53 -3.88 -24.26
C ASP A 232 -17.35 -2.80 -23.53
N THR A 233 -17.58 -2.97 -22.23
CA THR A 233 -18.26 -1.96 -21.40
C THR A 233 -17.44 -0.66 -21.29
N ARG A 234 -16.11 -0.74 -21.17
CA ARG A 234 -15.25 0.45 -21.13
C ARG A 234 -15.17 1.17 -22.48
N PHE A 235 -15.23 0.44 -23.59
CA PHE A 235 -15.35 1.04 -24.91
C PHE A 235 -16.71 1.73 -25.09
N ALA A 236 -17.80 1.13 -24.62
CA ALA A 236 -19.11 1.79 -24.60
C ALA A 236 -19.08 3.07 -23.73
N GLN A 237 -18.42 3.03 -22.57
CA GLN A 237 -18.19 4.20 -21.71
C GLN A 237 -17.41 5.30 -22.44
N LEU A 238 -16.36 4.95 -23.19
CA LEU A 238 -15.58 5.90 -23.97
C LEU A 238 -16.42 6.54 -25.09
N ASN A 239 -17.16 5.72 -25.85
CA ASN A 239 -18.01 6.20 -26.95
C ASN A 239 -19.07 7.19 -26.44
N THR A 240 -19.76 6.82 -25.37
CA THR A 240 -20.77 7.69 -24.75
C THR A 240 -20.17 8.94 -24.10
N SER A 241 -18.95 8.87 -23.55
CA SER A 241 -18.24 10.06 -23.04
C SER A 241 -17.93 11.06 -24.15
N VAL A 242 -17.52 10.57 -25.32
CA VAL A 242 -17.22 11.41 -26.50
C VAL A 242 -18.51 11.99 -27.08
N GLU A 243 -19.58 11.21 -27.18
CA GLU A 243 -20.89 11.67 -27.68
C GLU A 243 -21.58 12.68 -26.74
N LEU A 244 -21.35 12.59 -25.43
CA LEU A 244 -21.80 13.59 -24.44
C LEU A 244 -20.85 14.79 -24.31
N GLU A 245 -19.76 14.80 -25.08
CA GLU A 245 -18.68 15.81 -25.06
C GLU A 245 -18.05 16.02 -23.67
N LEU A 246 -18.00 14.96 -22.87
CA LEU A 246 -17.38 14.96 -21.55
C LEU A 246 -15.90 14.62 -21.68
N TRP A 247 -15.10 15.53 -22.25
CA TRP A 247 -13.69 15.27 -22.61
C TRP A 247 -12.81 14.80 -21.45
N GLN A 248 -13.01 15.34 -20.25
CA GLN A 248 -12.28 14.89 -19.05
C GLN A 248 -12.64 13.45 -18.66
N GLU A 249 -13.91 13.08 -18.79
CA GLU A 249 -14.37 11.72 -18.49
C GLU A 249 -13.95 10.74 -19.59
N ALA A 250 -13.96 11.18 -20.85
CA ALA A 250 -13.42 10.43 -21.96
C ALA A 250 -11.94 10.11 -21.73
N PHE A 251 -11.15 11.09 -21.28
CA PHE A 251 -9.73 10.88 -20.95
C PHE A 251 -9.55 9.88 -19.80
N ARG A 252 -10.30 10.00 -18.70
CA ARG A 252 -10.26 8.99 -17.61
C ARG A 252 -10.69 7.60 -18.10
N SER A 253 -11.66 7.52 -18.99
CA SER A 253 -12.13 6.25 -19.57
C SER A 253 -11.07 5.61 -20.48
N VAL A 254 -10.27 6.41 -21.19
CA VAL A 254 -9.10 5.94 -21.95
C VAL A 254 -8.07 5.28 -21.03
N GLU A 255 -7.84 5.85 -19.84
CA GLU A 255 -6.93 5.27 -18.84
C GLU A 255 -7.47 3.96 -18.28
N ASP A 256 -8.78 3.89 -18.02
CA ASP A 256 -9.43 2.66 -17.58
C ASP A 256 -9.27 1.55 -18.63
N VAL A 257 -9.46 1.86 -19.92
CA VAL A 257 -9.22 0.93 -21.04
C VAL A 257 -7.74 0.53 -21.07
N HIS A 258 -6.81 1.48 -21.03
CA HIS A 258 -5.38 1.20 -21.08
C HIS A 258 -4.94 0.29 -19.92
N ASN A 259 -5.41 0.55 -18.71
CA ASN A 259 -5.12 -0.29 -17.54
C ASN A 259 -5.59 -1.73 -17.75
N LEU A 260 -6.80 -1.95 -18.28
CA LEU A 260 -7.29 -3.28 -18.63
C LEU A 260 -6.46 -3.94 -19.75
N LEU A 261 -6.05 -3.18 -20.77
CA LEU A 261 -5.19 -3.67 -21.84
C LEU A 261 -3.81 -4.09 -21.31
N THR A 262 -3.25 -3.40 -20.32
CA THR A 262 -1.97 -3.81 -19.69
C THR A 262 -2.11 -5.07 -18.82
N MET A 263 -3.30 -5.32 -18.27
CA MET A 263 -3.60 -6.57 -17.55
C MET A 263 -3.87 -7.74 -18.51
N ALA A 264 -4.27 -7.45 -19.74
CA ALA A 264 -4.56 -8.44 -20.77
C ALA A 264 -3.30 -9.22 -21.19
N LYS A 265 -3.34 -10.55 -21.03
CA LYS A 265 -2.31 -11.43 -21.59
C LYS A 265 -2.52 -11.70 -23.09
N LYS A 266 -3.76 -11.60 -23.57
CA LYS A 266 -4.15 -11.84 -24.96
C LYS A 266 -4.48 -10.50 -25.63
N ALA A 267 -4.06 -10.35 -26.88
CA ALA A 267 -4.37 -9.15 -27.64
C ALA A 267 -5.90 -9.00 -27.85
N PRO A 268 -6.47 -7.80 -27.67
CA PRO A 268 -7.89 -7.53 -27.90
C PRO A 268 -8.25 -7.64 -29.38
N ARG A 269 -9.55 -7.73 -29.68
CA ARG A 269 -10.06 -7.76 -31.05
C ARG A 269 -9.62 -6.50 -31.83
N PRO A 270 -9.01 -6.64 -33.03
CA PRO A 270 -8.52 -5.49 -33.81
C PRO A 270 -9.59 -4.43 -34.13
N ALA A 271 -10.83 -4.84 -34.42
CA ALA A 271 -11.92 -3.92 -34.71
C ALA A 271 -12.25 -2.97 -33.53
N MET A 272 -12.21 -3.50 -32.30
CA MET A 272 -12.41 -2.70 -31.09
C MET A 272 -11.27 -1.70 -30.89
N MET A 273 -10.03 -2.14 -31.17
CA MET A 273 -8.87 -1.25 -31.13
C MET A 273 -8.89 -0.17 -32.21
N ALA A 274 -9.45 -0.47 -33.39
CA ALA A 274 -9.65 0.54 -34.43
C ALA A 274 -10.59 1.64 -33.92
N ASN A 275 -11.76 1.28 -33.39
CA ASN A 275 -12.70 2.25 -32.81
C ASN A 275 -12.06 3.04 -31.65
N TYR A 276 -11.28 2.38 -30.78
CA TYR A 276 -10.55 3.04 -29.70
C TYR A 276 -9.63 4.16 -30.21
N TYR A 277 -8.77 3.86 -31.20
CA TYR A 277 -7.86 4.87 -31.74
C TYR A 277 -8.61 5.94 -32.54
N GLU A 278 -9.73 5.61 -33.19
CA GLU A 278 -10.60 6.61 -33.83
C GLU A 278 -11.21 7.59 -32.81
N LYS A 279 -11.65 7.11 -31.63
CA LYS A 279 -12.12 8.02 -30.58
C LYS A 279 -10.97 8.83 -29.98
N LEU A 280 -9.78 8.24 -29.84
CA LEU A 280 -8.59 8.94 -29.38
C LEU A 280 -8.17 10.08 -30.32
N THR A 281 -8.31 9.93 -31.64
CA THR A 281 -8.02 11.04 -32.57
C THR A 281 -8.93 12.23 -32.26
N LYS A 282 -10.24 12.01 -32.08
CA LYS A 282 -11.19 13.08 -31.70
C LYS A 282 -10.85 13.73 -30.36
N ILE A 283 -10.56 12.92 -29.33
CA ILE A 283 -10.20 13.42 -27.99
C ILE A 283 -8.94 14.28 -28.05
N PHE A 284 -7.89 13.83 -28.73
CA PHE A 284 -6.63 14.58 -28.80
C PHE A 284 -6.77 15.87 -29.61
N LEU A 285 -7.59 15.88 -30.67
CA LEU A 285 -7.87 17.09 -31.43
C LEU A 285 -8.57 18.15 -30.57
N MET A 286 -9.65 17.76 -29.87
CA MET A 286 -10.40 18.66 -28.97
C MET A 286 -9.58 19.11 -27.77
N SER A 287 -8.61 18.29 -27.32
CA SER A 287 -7.67 18.68 -26.26
C SER A 287 -6.58 19.68 -26.70
N GLY A 288 -6.50 20.02 -27.99
CA GLY A 288 -5.47 20.89 -28.55
C GLY A 288 -4.10 20.22 -28.75
N ASN A 289 -3.99 18.90 -28.52
CA ASN A 289 -2.74 18.15 -28.63
C ASN A 289 -2.55 17.53 -30.03
N ALA A 290 -2.22 18.35 -31.02
CA ALA A 290 -2.04 17.93 -32.42
C ALA A 290 -1.00 16.79 -32.60
N LEU A 291 0.06 16.77 -31.80
CA LEU A 291 1.12 15.76 -31.86
C LEU A 291 0.61 14.35 -31.51
N TYR A 292 -0.15 14.22 -30.42
CA TYR A 292 -0.73 12.93 -30.01
C TYR A 292 -1.91 12.54 -30.90
N HIS A 293 -2.62 13.53 -31.44
CA HIS A 293 -3.65 13.32 -32.46
C HIS A 293 -3.08 12.65 -33.73
N ALA A 294 -1.98 13.18 -34.29
CA ALA A 294 -1.30 12.59 -35.43
C ALA A 294 -0.74 11.18 -35.11
N ALA A 295 -0.22 10.98 -33.90
CA ALA A 295 0.23 9.67 -33.44
C ALA A 295 -0.93 8.65 -33.35
N ALA A 296 -2.10 9.08 -32.87
CA ALA A 296 -3.31 8.26 -32.82
C ALA A 296 -3.78 7.86 -34.23
N TRP A 297 -3.75 8.78 -35.20
CA TRP A 297 -4.04 8.47 -36.61
C TRP A 297 -3.06 7.45 -37.18
N GLY A 298 -1.76 7.58 -36.90
CA GLY A 298 -0.76 6.60 -37.33
C GLY A 298 -1.02 5.19 -36.75
N ARG A 299 -1.46 5.10 -35.48
CA ARG A 299 -1.88 3.83 -34.85
C ARG A 299 -3.15 3.27 -35.45
N TYR A 300 -4.15 4.12 -35.66
CA TYR A 300 -5.43 3.73 -36.29
C TYR A 300 -5.20 3.17 -37.69
N TYR A 301 -4.41 3.88 -38.51
CA TYR A 301 -4.03 3.44 -39.84
C TYR A 301 -3.30 2.10 -39.82
N ALA A 302 -2.36 1.90 -38.87
CA ALA A 302 -1.68 0.62 -38.67
C ALA A 302 -2.63 -0.56 -38.52
N ILE A 303 -3.67 -0.37 -37.70
CA ILE A 303 -4.60 -1.43 -37.34
C ILE A 303 -5.58 -1.68 -38.47
N VAL A 304 -6.10 -0.62 -39.08
CA VAL A 304 -7.02 -0.73 -40.22
C VAL A 304 -6.34 -1.41 -41.42
N THR A 305 -5.10 -1.04 -41.73
CA THR A 305 -4.34 -1.70 -42.82
C THR A 305 -4.04 -3.15 -42.50
N ALA A 306 -3.79 -3.50 -41.24
CA ALA A 306 -3.58 -4.89 -40.82
C ALA A 306 -4.86 -5.74 -40.83
N ILE A 307 -6.03 -5.15 -40.57
CA ILE A 307 -7.33 -5.84 -40.64
C ILE A 307 -7.71 -6.16 -42.10
N GLY A 308 -7.40 -5.25 -43.02
CA GLY A 308 -7.80 -5.36 -44.42
C GLY A 308 -9.31 -5.12 -44.64
N GLY A 309 -9.76 -5.24 -45.90
CA GLY A 309 -11.19 -5.17 -46.25
C GLY A 309 -11.77 -3.77 -46.49
N LYS A 310 -10.94 -2.71 -46.51
CA LYS A 310 -11.35 -1.37 -46.96
C LYS A 310 -11.07 -1.17 -48.44
N SER A 311 -11.87 -0.33 -49.11
CA SER A 311 -11.64 0.05 -50.50
C SER A 311 -10.36 0.87 -50.65
N GLU A 312 -9.78 0.88 -51.86
CA GLU A 312 -8.57 1.68 -52.14
C GLU A 312 -8.84 3.19 -51.95
N GLU A 313 -10.05 3.65 -52.23
CA GLU A 313 -10.49 5.04 -52.00
C GLU A 313 -10.52 5.39 -50.51
N GLU A 314 -11.07 4.50 -49.67
CA GLU A 314 -11.07 4.69 -48.21
C GLU A 314 -9.65 4.68 -47.63
N LEU A 315 -8.80 3.78 -48.13
CA LEU A 315 -7.38 3.73 -47.73
C LEU A 315 -6.62 4.98 -48.17
N SER A 316 -6.91 5.51 -49.36
CA SER A 316 -6.35 6.77 -49.85
C SER A 316 -6.77 7.94 -48.97
N ARG A 317 -8.06 8.05 -48.64
CA ARG A 317 -8.57 9.10 -47.74
C ARG A 317 -7.96 9.02 -46.34
N LEU A 318 -7.84 7.81 -45.79
CA LEU A 318 -7.19 7.58 -44.50
C LEU A 318 -5.70 7.92 -44.54
N ALA A 319 -5.00 7.55 -45.61
CA ALA A 319 -3.60 7.92 -45.81
C ALA A 319 -3.43 9.45 -45.89
N GLY A 320 -4.35 10.13 -46.60
CA GLY A 320 -4.44 11.59 -46.63
C GLY A 320 -4.59 12.20 -45.23
N GLN A 321 -5.54 11.70 -44.42
CA GLN A 321 -5.75 12.16 -43.04
C GLN A 321 -4.52 11.96 -42.14
N VAL A 322 -3.84 10.83 -42.25
CA VAL A 322 -2.60 10.56 -41.48
C VAL A 322 -1.50 11.56 -41.88
N LEU A 323 -1.34 11.83 -43.18
CA LEU A 323 -0.31 12.74 -43.65
C LEU A 323 -0.62 14.19 -43.28
N VAL A 324 -1.86 14.65 -43.52
CA VAL A 324 -2.30 16.01 -43.16
C VAL A 324 -2.21 16.24 -41.65
N SER A 325 -2.65 15.28 -40.82
CA SER A 325 -2.55 15.43 -39.37
C SER A 325 -1.09 15.52 -38.89
N ALA A 326 -0.16 14.79 -39.51
CA ALA A 326 1.27 14.89 -39.21
C ALA A 326 1.89 16.21 -39.69
N LEU A 327 1.49 16.72 -40.86
CA LEU A 327 1.94 18.01 -41.41
C LEU A 327 1.41 19.20 -40.59
N ALA A 328 0.17 19.10 -40.11
CA ALA A 328 -0.51 20.10 -39.28
C ALA A 328 0.09 20.23 -37.87
N VAL A 329 0.94 19.30 -37.42
CA VAL A 329 1.66 19.46 -36.15
C VAL A 329 2.61 20.67 -36.27
N PRO A 330 2.48 21.69 -35.39
CA PRO A 330 3.33 22.88 -35.44
C PRO A 330 4.82 22.56 -35.34
N VAL A 331 5.64 23.27 -36.11
CA VAL A 331 7.09 23.06 -36.20
C VAL A 331 7.78 23.86 -35.10
N GLY A 332 8.00 23.24 -33.94
CA GLY A 332 8.80 23.86 -32.86
C GLY A 332 8.38 23.58 -31.40
N LEU A 333 7.31 22.82 -31.19
CA LEU A 333 6.81 22.51 -29.84
C LEU A 333 7.76 21.59 -29.03
N GLN A 334 8.78 22.18 -28.40
CA GLN A 334 9.58 21.60 -27.31
C GLN A 334 9.93 22.62 -26.19
N GLY A 335 9.72 23.93 -26.39
CA GLY A 335 10.32 24.96 -25.54
C GLY A 335 9.54 25.45 -24.30
N GLU A 336 8.23 25.69 -24.38
CA GLU A 336 7.57 26.50 -23.33
C GLU A 336 6.85 25.77 -22.19
N GLU A 337 6.83 24.45 -22.17
CA GLU A 337 6.36 23.68 -20.99
C GLU A 337 7.49 22.97 -20.23
N SER A 338 8.75 23.17 -20.65
CA SER A 338 9.93 22.49 -20.08
C SER A 338 10.48 23.14 -18.80
N ALA A 339 9.86 24.21 -18.28
CA ALA A 339 10.28 24.86 -17.03
C ALA A 339 9.59 24.31 -15.76
N VAL A 340 8.64 23.38 -15.89
CA VAL A 340 7.97 22.76 -14.73
C VAL A 340 8.03 21.23 -14.88
N ASP A 341 8.86 20.56 -14.06
CA ASP A 341 9.05 19.10 -13.98
C ASP A 341 7.74 18.28 -14.00
N GLU A 342 6.62 18.90 -13.64
CA GLU A 342 5.28 18.34 -13.62
C GLU A 342 4.73 17.95 -15.01
N HIS A 343 5.18 18.59 -16.11
CA HIS A 343 4.67 18.35 -17.47
C HIS A 343 5.34 17.14 -18.16
N LYS A 344 6.57 16.80 -17.80
CA LYS A 344 7.26 15.60 -18.32
C LYS A 344 6.54 14.32 -17.93
N GLY A 345 5.94 14.29 -16.74
CA GLY A 345 5.07 13.21 -16.28
C GLY A 345 3.77 13.09 -17.10
N LYS A 346 3.16 14.23 -17.47
CA LYS A 346 1.94 14.26 -18.31
C LYS A 346 2.21 13.73 -19.72
N SER A 347 3.27 14.19 -20.39
CA SER A 347 3.63 13.69 -21.73
C SER A 347 4.01 12.21 -21.73
N SER A 348 4.71 11.74 -20.70
CA SER A 348 5.00 10.30 -20.54
C SER A 348 3.73 9.47 -20.34
N ARG A 349 2.77 9.96 -19.54
CA ARG A 349 1.46 9.32 -19.34
C ARG A 349 0.68 9.24 -20.65
N LEU A 350 0.60 10.34 -21.40
CA LEU A 350 -0.07 10.38 -22.72
C LEU A 350 0.56 9.42 -23.73
N SER A 351 1.89 9.36 -23.76
CA SER A 351 2.62 8.42 -24.62
C SER A 351 2.31 6.97 -24.26
N ALA A 352 2.26 6.65 -22.95
CA ALA A 352 1.90 5.32 -22.48
C ALA A 352 0.48 4.91 -22.92
N LEU A 353 -0.50 5.82 -22.88
CA LEU A 353 -1.87 5.55 -23.32
C LEU A 353 -1.97 5.12 -24.79
N LEU A 354 -1.10 5.66 -25.66
CA LEU A 354 -0.97 5.27 -27.07
C LEU A 354 -0.08 4.03 -27.29
N GLY A 355 0.37 3.39 -26.20
CA GLY A 355 1.32 2.28 -26.22
C GLY A 355 2.70 2.67 -26.73
N LEU A 356 3.08 3.94 -26.65
CA LEU A 356 4.39 4.46 -27.06
C LEU A 356 5.32 4.53 -25.84
N THR A 357 6.56 4.07 -26.00
CA THR A 357 7.58 4.10 -24.94
C THR A 357 8.27 5.46 -24.81
N LYS A 358 8.26 6.25 -25.90
CA LYS A 358 8.83 7.59 -25.97
C LYS A 358 7.78 8.56 -26.48
N THR A 359 7.91 9.82 -26.09
CA THR A 359 7.10 10.90 -26.63
C THR A 359 7.28 10.96 -28.15
N PRO A 360 6.18 10.91 -28.94
CA PRO A 360 6.27 11.04 -30.38
C PRO A 360 6.86 12.40 -30.74
N THR A 361 7.54 12.49 -31.87
CA THR A 361 8.05 13.75 -32.43
C THR A 361 7.49 13.92 -33.82
N ARG A 362 7.27 15.16 -34.26
CA ARG A 362 6.76 15.45 -35.61
C ARG A 362 7.58 14.73 -36.70
N ALA A 363 8.91 14.86 -36.63
CA ALA A 363 9.82 14.18 -37.55
C ALA A 363 9.72 12.65 -37.48
N GLY A 364 9.54 12.08 -36.27
CA GLY A 364 9.33 10.65 -36.09
C GLY A 364 8.01 10.17 -36.72
N LEU A 365 6.94 10.95 -36.59
CA LEU A 365 5.62 10.65 -37.18
C LEU A 365 5.66 10.71 -38.71
N LEU A 366 6.31 11.72 -39.29
CA LEU A 366 6.50 11.79 -40.75
C LEU A 366 7.34 10.62 -41.26
N LYS A 367 8.43 10.28 -40.58
CA LYS A 367 9.25 9.10 -40.95
C LYS A 367 8.45 7.79 -40.86
N ASP A 368 7.62 7.62 -39.84
CA ASP A 368 6.75 6.45 -39.69
C ASP A 368 5.68 6.39 -40.79
N ALA A 369 5.08 7.52 -41.15
CA ALA A 369 4.13 7.61 -42.26
C ALA A 369 4.78 7.24 -43.60
N LEU A 370 6.00 7.72 -43.87
CA LEU A 370 6.76 7.36 -45.07
C LEU A 370 7.13 5.87 -45.10
N ALA A 371 7.57 5.31 -43.98
CA ALA A 371 7.91 3.90 -43.85
C ALA A 371 6.72 2.97 -44.15
N ARG A 372 5.49 3.46 -43.95
CA ARG A 372 4.24 2.75 -44.22
C ARG A 372 3.64 3.04 -45.59
N ASN A 373 4.38 3.70 -46.48
CA ASN A 373 3.94 4.09 -47.82
C ASN A 373 2.67 4.97 -47.85
N VAL A 374 2.41 5.72 -46.78
CA VAL A 374 1.25 6.64 -46.70
C VAL A 374 1.29 7.67 -47.82
N LEU A 375 2.48 8.20 -48.14
CA LEU A 375 2.66 9.17 -49.22
C LEU A 375 2.27 8.62 -50.60
N LYS A 376 2.49 7.33 -50.86
CA LYS A 376 2.12 6.72 -52.15
C LYS A 376 0.60 6.64 -52.31
N LEU A 377 -0.08 6.30 -51.21
CA LEU A 377 -1.52 6.05 -51.16
C LEU A 377 -2.34 7.33 -51.01
N SER A 378 -1.77 8.43 -50.50
CA SER A 378 -2.50 9.67 -50.26
C SER A 378 -2.96 10.38 -51.55
N PRO A 379 -4.01 11.22 -51.48
CA PRO A 379 -4.46 12.04 -52.62
C PRO A 379 -3.37 12.99 -53.12
N GLU A 380 -3.43 13.35 -54.41
CA GLU A 380 -2.41 14.18 -55.07
C GLU A 380 -2.25 15.57 -54.44
N SER A 381 -3.34 16.17 -53.96
CA SER A 381 -3.33 17.45 -53.22
C SER A 381 -2.49 17.36 -51.95
N THR A 382 -2.58 16.24 -51.23
CA THR A 382 -1.87 15.99 -49.97
C THR A 382 -0.40 15.62 -50.21
N LYS A 383 -0.09 14.92 -51.32
CA LYS A 383 1.29 14.67 -51.76
C LYS A 383 2.01 15.95 -52.13
N SER A 384 1.34 16.80 -52.92
CA SER A 384 1.86 18.12 -53.31
C SER A 384 2.16 18.97 -52.07
N LEU A 385 1.24 18.97 -51.10
CA LEU A 385 1.44 19.68 -49.84
C LEU A 385 2.65 19.17 -49.04
N TYR A 386 2.84 17.85 -48.94
CA TYR A 386 4.02 17.26 -48.30
C TYR A 386 5.32 17.70 -49.00
N ASN A 387 5.36 17.64 -50.33
CA ASN A 387 6.53 18.03 -51.10
C ASN A 387 6.88 19.51 -50.87
N ILE A 388 5.89 20.39 -50.88
CA ILE A 388 6.11 21.84 -50.71
C ILE A 388 6.56 22.18 -49.28
N LEU A 389 5.96 21.55 -48.26
CA LEU A 389 6.26 21.88 -46.86
C LEU A 389 7.57 21.25 -46.37
N GLU A 390 7.90 20.03 -46.77
CA GLU A 390 9.05 19.29 -46.23
C GLU A 390 10.25 19.21 -47.17
N VAL A 391 10.02 19.00 -48.47
CA VAL A 391 11.06 18.66 -49.44
C VAL A 391 11.63 19.90 -50.12
N THR A 392 10.78 20.80 -50.61
CA THR A 392 11.23 21.99 -51.33
C THR A 392 11.67 23.11 -50.39
N PHE A 393 12.52 23.99 -50.94
CA PHE A 393 13.08 25.14 -50.23
C PHE A 393 12.89 26.40 -51.09
N ASP A 394 11.69 26.98 -51.04
CA ASP A 394 11.31 28.14 -51.86
C ASP A 394 10.59 29.19 -51.01
N PRO A 395 11.29 29.94 -50.13
CA PRO A 395 10.65 30.80 -49.13
C PRO A 395 9.78 31.92 -49.70
N LEU A 396 10.07 32.41 -50.92
CA LEU A 396 9.33 33.51 -51.54
C LEU A 396 8.01 33.07 -52.19
N THR A 397 7.94 31.83 -52.71
CA THR A 397 6.78 31.28 -53.42
C THR A 397 5.99 30.27 -52.58
N LEU A 398 6.45 29.99 -51.36
CA LEU A 398 5.84 29.02 -50.44
C LEU A 398 4.36 29.34 -50.17
N CYS A 399 4.05 30.59 -49.81
CA CYS A 399 2.68 30.98 -49.46
C CYS A 399 1.73 30.99 -50.68
N SER A 400 2.22 31.44 -51.85
CA SER A 400 1.42 31.51 -53.07
C SER A 400 1.12 30.13 -53.66
N SER A 401 2.04 29.18 -53.53
CA SER A 401 1.85 27.79 -53.99
C SER A 401 0.92 26.97 -53.07
N VAL A 402 0.94 27.22 -51.76
CA VAL A 402 0.14 26.48 -50.77
C VAL A 402 -1.30 27.02 -50.66
N ALA A 403 -1.52 28.31 -50.87
CA ALA A 403 -2.86 28.93 -50.80
C ALA A 403 -3.96 28.17 -51.61
N PRO A 404 -3.78 27.84 -52.91
CA PRO A 404 -4.79 27.09 -53.67
C PRO A 404 -4.94 25.63 -53.22
N LEU A 405 -3.93 25.05 -52.56
CA LEU A 405 -4.06 23.70 -51.99
C LEU A 405 -4.90 23.73 -50.71
N LEU A 406 -4.76 24.78 -49.89
CA LEU A 406 -5.55 24.95 -48.67
C LEU A 406 -7.03 25.20 -48.97
N THR A 407 -7.37 25.95 -50.02
CA THR A 407 -8.78 26.11 -50.46
C THR A 407 -9.39 24.77 -50.89
N ASN A 408 -8.65 23.99 -51.68
CA ASN A 408 -9.10 22.65 -52.11
C ASN A 408 -9.26 21.69 -50.93
N LEU A 409 -8.40 21.78 -49.91
CA LEU A 409 -8.52 21.00 -48.67
C LEU A 409 -9.70 21.47 -47.80
N ALA A 410 -10.01 22.77 -47.79
CA ALA A 410 -11.12 23.35 -47.02
C ALA A 410 -12.48 22.80 -47.44
N ALA A 411 -12.63 22.47 -48.72
CA ALA A 411 -13.87 21.92 -49.28
C ALA A 411 -14.24 20.55 -48.69
N ASP A 412 -13.28 19.78 -48.17
CA ASP A 412 -13.56 18.50 -47.51
C ASP A 412 -13.71 18.70 -46.00
N ALA A 413 -14.87 18.35 -45.46
CA ALA A 413 -15.18 18.46 -44.02
C ALA A 413 -14.16 17.71 -43.15
N ALA A 414 -13.53 16.66 -43.67
CA ALA A 414 -12.49 15.92 -42.98
C ALA A 414 -11.21 16.74 -42.74
N TYR A 415 -10.87 17.67 -43.63
CA TYR A 415 -9.64 18.45 -43.57
C TYR A 415 -9.83 19.87 -43.02
N ALA A 416 -11.06 20.39 -43.02
CA ALA A 416 -11.40 21.73 -42.53
C ALA A 416 -10.83 22.02 -41.12
N SER A 417 -10.93 21.05 -40.20
CA SER A 417 -10.41 21.19 -38.83
C SER A 417 -8.89 21.36 -38.71
N TYR A 418 -8.12 20.98 -39.74
CA TYR A 418 -6.66 21.11 -39.74
C TYR A 418 -6.17 22.43 -40.34
N ILE A 419 -7.00 23.20 -41.03
CA ILE A 419 -6.56 24.42 -41.72
C ILE A 419 -5.88 25.43 -40.80
N PRO A 420 -6.42 25.74 -39.60
CA PRO A 420 -5.76 26.67 -38.70
C PRO A 420 -4.37 26.17 -38.26
N LEU A 421 -4.24 24.85 -38.09
CA LEU A 421 -2.98 24.22 -37.69
C LEU A 421 -1.96 24.18 -38.85
N LEU A 422 -2.42 23.92 -40.07
CA LEU A 422 -1.60 23.95 -41.28
C LEU A 422 -1.09 25.36 -41.58
N GLN A 423 -1.92 26.39 -41.42
CA GLN A 423 -1.49 27.79 -41.58
C GLN A 423 -0.39 28.15 -40.57
N ARG A 424 -0.52 27.71 -39.31
CA ARG A 424 0.55 27.89 -38.30
C ARG A 424 1.84 27.17 -38.72
N ALA A 425 1.74 25.91 -39.14
CA ALA A 425 2.91 25.13 -39.56
C ALA A 425 3.59 25.73 -40.80
N LEU A 426 2.80 26.25 -41.74
CA LEU A 426 3.27 26.97 -42.93
C LEU A 426 4.02 28.24 -42.54
N LEU A 427 3.48 29.04 -41.60
CA LEU A 427 4.14 30.24 -41.10
C LEU A 427 5.44 29.91 -40.35
N SER A 428 5.47 28.86 -39.52
CA SER A 428 6.72 28.38 -38.90
C SER A 428 7.77 28.01 -39.95
N ARG A 429 7.34 27.30 -41.01
CA ARG A 429 8.22 26.85 -42.09
C ARG A 429 8.76 28.03 -42.88
N LEU A 430 7.92 28.99 -43.23
CA LEU A 430 8.32 30.23 -43.90
C LEU A 430 9.41 30.95 -43.08
N LEU A 431 9.14 31.21 -41.81
CA LEU A 431 10.08 31.91 -40.91
C LEU A 431 11.39 31.13 -40.76
N SER A 432 11.32 29.79 -40.64
CA SER A 432 12.51 28.94 -40.56
C SER A 432 13.33 28.95 -41.85
N GLN A 433 12.71 28.99 -43.03
CA GLN A 433 13.43 29.09 -44.31
C GLN A 433 14.03 30.48 -44.49
N LEU A 434 13.29 31.54 -44.15
CA LEU A 434 13.79 32.93 -44.21
C LEU A 434 15.00 33.12 -43.29
N ALA A 435 14.98 32.56 -42.08
CA ALA A 435 16.10 32.66 -41.14
C ALA A 435 17.38 31.96 -41.61
N GLN A 436 17.29 30.99 -42.53
CA GLN A 436 18.47 30.33 -43.10
C GLN A 436 19.16 31.17 -44.19
N VAL A 437 18.43 32.08 -44.84
CA VAL A 437 18.91 32.84 -46.00
C VAL A 437 19.16 34.31 -45.66
N TYR A 438 18.32 34.91 -44.83
CA TYR A 438 18.36 36.33 -44.49
C TYR A 438 18.89 36.55 -43.08
N SER A 439 19.72 37.57 -42.91
CA SER A 439 20.08 38.12 -41.60
C SER A 439 19.08 39.16 -41.12
N THR A 440 18.56 40.00 -42.02
CA THR A 440 17.61 41.08 -41.73
C THR A 440 16.55 41.19 -42.82
N ILE A 441 15.27 41.35 -42.45
CA ILE A 441 14.14 41.50 -43.37
C ILE A 441 13.21 42.63 -42.90
N LYS A 442 12.63 43.40 -43.83
CA LYS A 442 11.60 44.40 -43.48
C LYS A 442 10.27 43.71 -43.17
N LEU A 443 9.52 44.19 -42.17
CA LEU A 443 8.21 43.64 -41.81
C LEU A 443 7.20 43.79 -42.96
N SER A 444 7.25 44.90 -43.70
CA SER A 444 6.42 45.11 -44.90
C SER A 444 6.55 43.97 -45.92
N ASN A 445 7.78 43.54 -46.21
CA ASN A 445 8.05 42.49 -47.17
C ASN A 445 7.57 41.13 -46.65
N LEU A 446 7.65 40.91 -45.33
CA LEU A 446 7.10 39.69 -44.72
C LEU A 446 5.57 39.65 -44.83
N PHE A 447 4.89 40.77 -44.62
CA PHE A 447 3.44 40.86 -44.77
C PHE A 447 3.00 40.62 -46.23
N GLU A 448 3.73 41.16 -47.21
CA GLU A 448 3.48 40.86 -48.64
C GLU A 448 3.60 39.36 -48.96
N LEU A 449 4.57 38.67 -48.34
CA LEU A 449 4.72 37.22 -48.50
C LEU A 449 3.60 36.41 -47.85
N VAL A 450 2.98 36.93 -46.78
CA VAL A 450 1.88 36.25 -46.06
C VAL A 450 0.51 36.59 -46.64
N ALA A 451 0.38 37.67 -47.42
CA ALA A 451 -0.87 38.14 -48.02
C ALA A 451 -1.70 37.05 -48.75
N PRO A 452 -1.10 36.09 -49.50
CA PRO A 452 -1.86 35.00 -50.12
C PRO A 452 -2.63 34.10 -49.13
N ILE A 453 -2.16 34.02 -47.88
CA ILE A 453 -2.79 33.26 -46.79
C ILE A 453 -3.84 34.11 -46.07
N GLN A 454 -3.61 35.43 -45.99
CA GLN A 454 -4.52 36.39 -45.37
C GLN A 454 -5.85 36.50 -46.12
N ASN A 455 -5.81 36.42 -47.45
CA ASN A 455 -6.99 36.53 -48.32
C ASN A 455 -7.82 35.23 -48.42
N LEU A 456 -7.53 34.22 -47.60
CA LEU A 456 -8.33 32.99 -47.53
C LEU A 456 -9.54 33.22 -46.60
N ASP A 457 -10.66 33.67 -47.18
CA ASP A 457 -11.97 33.77 -46.49
C ASP A 457 -12.55 32.36 -46.24
N ILE A 458 -11.90 31.59 -45.38
CA ILE A 458 -12.34 30.25 -44.96
C ILE A 458 -12.89 30.36 -43.54
N GLU A 459 -14.14 29.95 -43.33
CA GLU A 459 -14.78 29.91 -42.00
C GLU A 459 -13.89 29.13 -41.01
N GLY A 460 -13.42 29.81 -39.95
CA GLY A 460 -12.57 29.22 -38.92
C GLY A 460 -11.05 29.31 -39.16
N ALA A 461 -10.59 29.84 -40.30
CA ALA A 461 -9.20 30.22 -40.48
C ALA A 461 -8.85 31.39 -39.55
N ALA A 462 -7.69 31.34 -38.90
CA ALA A 462 -7.19 32.48 -38.17
C ALA A 462 -6.79 33.55 -39.19
N SER A 463 -7.42 34.72 -39.16
CA SER A 463 -7.04 35.85 -40.00
C SER A 463 -5.67 36.36 -39.55
N TYR A 464 -4.60 36.01 -40.26
CA TYR A 464 -3.26 36.51 -39.96
C TYR A 464 -3.12 37.98 -40.36
N ASP A 465 -3.66 38.86 -39.52
CA ASP A 465 -3.41 40.28 -39.62
C ASP A 465 -1.95 40.61 -39.22
N ALA A 466 -1.48 41.81 -39.55
CA ALA A 466 -0.11 42.24 -39.27
C ALA A 466 0.27 42.05 -37.79
N GLU A 467 -0.64 42.39 -36.87
CA GLU A 467 -0.47 42.20 -35.43
C GLU A 467 -0.39 40.72 -35.03
N GLN A 468 -1.18 39.85 -35.66
CA GLN A 468 -1.20 38.42 -35.36
C GLN A 468 0.04 37.71 -35.88
N VAL A 469 0.54 38.10 -37.06
CA VAL A 469 1.81 37.60 -37.60
C VAL A 469 2.97 38.00 -36.69
N GLU A 470 2.99 39.25 -36.23
CA GLU A 470 4.01 39.71 -35.28
C GLU A 470 3.92 38.97 -33.94
N ALA A 471 2.72 38.86 -33.36
CA ALA A 471 2.49 38.09 -32.14
C ALA A 471 2.93 36.63 -32.28
N TYR A 472 2.72 36.04 -33.47
CA TYR A 472 3.17 34.69 -33.78
C TYR A 472 4.71 34.59 -33.81
N ILE A 473 5.39 35.52 -34.46
CA ILE A 473 6.87 35.60 -34.50
C ILE A 473 7.43 35.71 -33.08
N MET A 474 6.87 36.62 -32.27
CA MET A 474 7.28 36.80 -30.88
C MET A 474 7.01 35.54 -30.05
N GLY A 475 5.90 34.84 -30.32
CA GLY A 475 5.63 33.53 -29.76
C GLY A 475 6.70 32.48 -30.13
N CYS A 476 7.12 32.41 -31.39
CA CYS A 476 8.20 31.52 -31.83
C CYS A 476 9.53 31.86 -31.13
N ALA A 477 9.82 33.15 -30.95
CA ALA A 477 11.01 33.60 -30.25
C ALA A 477 10.98 33.26 -28.75
N ARG A 478 9.82 33.44 -28.11
CA ARG A 478 9.60 33.08 -26.70
C ARG A 478 9.75 31.57 -26.46
N ARG A 479 9.28 30.75 -27.42
CA ARG A 479 9.44 29.29 -27.40
C ARG A 479 10.86 28.81 -27.70
N GLY A 480 11.77 29.70 -28.11
CA GLY A 480 13.13 29.35 -28.50
C GLY A 480 13.20 28.59 -29.83
N GLU A 481 12.13 28.61 -30.63
CA GLU A 481 12.09 27.98 -31.95
C GLU A 481 12.90 28.78 -32.98
N LEU A 482 12.93 30.10 -32.80
CA LEU A 482 13.53 31.06 -33.71
C LEU A 482 14.17 32.20 -32.93
N ALA A 483 15.45 32.49 -33.17
CA ALA A 483 16.11 33.62 -32.52
C ALA A 483 15.89 34.88 -33.35
N VAL A 484 15.05 35.79 -32.86
CA VAL A 484 14.64 37.01 -33.59
C VAL A 484 14.75 38.24 -32.70
N ARG A 485 15.14 39.37 -33.30
CA ARG A 485 14.99 40.71 -32.72
C ARG A 485 14.22 41.60 -33.69
N VAL A 486 13.12 42.18 -33.22
CA VAL A 486 12.26 43.10 -33.97
C VAL A 486 12.64 44.54 -33.60
N ASP A 487 12.86 45.38 -34.60
CA ASP A 487 13.08 46.82 -34.47
C ASP A 487 11.93 47.57 -35.16
N HIS A 488 11.04 48.17 -34.34
CA HIS A 488 9.88 48.91 -34.81
C HIS A 488 10.23 50.29 -35.38
N ALA A 489 11.34 50.91 -34.97
CA ALA A 489 11.71 52.23 -35.45
C ALA A 489 12.10 52.18 -36.93
N VAL A 490 12.77 51.09 -37.33
CA VAL A 490 13.14 50.82 -38.73
C VAL A 490 12.07 49.98 -39.44
N GLY A 491 11.17 49.33 -38.70
CA GLY A 491 10.18 48.40 -39.25
C GLY A 491 10.83 47.13 -39.80
N SER A 492 11.87 46.62 -39.12
CA SER A 492 12.66 45.48 -39.59
C SER A 492 12.85 44.42 -38.52
N MET A 493 13.04 43.18 -38.97
CA MET A 493 13.25 41.99 -38.17
C MET A 493 14.63 41.41 -38.48
N THR A 494 15.39 41.12 -37.44
CA THR A 494 16.75 40.56 -37.54
C THR A 494 16.79 39.15 -36.96
N PHE A 495 17.29 38.20 -37.74
CA PHE A 495 17.51 36.82 -37.31
C PHE A 495 18.86 36.73 -36.59
N VAL A 496 18.82 36.37 -35.32
CA VAL A 496 20.01 36.36 -34.45
C VAL A 496 20.66 34.99 -34.51
N ASP A 497 21.72 34.86 -35.30
CA ASP A 497 22.54 33.65 -35.36
C ASP A 497 23.90 33.93 -34.68
N ASN A 498 24.02 33.51 -33.41
CA ASN A 498 25.20 33.77 -32.60
C ASN A 498 26.22 32.64 -32.75
N PRO A 499 27.50 32.92 -33.08
CA PRO A 499 28.50 31.89 -33.35
C PRO A 499 28.95 31.09 -32.12
N PHE A 500 28.71 31.58 -30.90
CA PHE A 500 29.20 30.99 -29.64
C PHE A 500 28.10 30.62 -28.64
N THR A 501 26.86 30.45 -29.10
CA THR A 501 25.76 30.00 -28.21
C THR A 501 26.03 28.59 -27.68
N ALA A 502 25.99 28.46 -26.35
CA ALA A 502 26.06 27.16 -25.70
C ALA A 502 24.74 26.42 -25.95
N VAL A 503 24.79 25.36 -26.77
CA VAL A 503 23.66 24.44 -26.92
C VAL A 503 23.56 23.63 -25.62
N GLU A 504 22.60 23.97 -24.76
CA GLU A 504 22.43 23.34 -23.44
C GLU A 504 22.07 21.85 -23.51
N ASP A 505 21.56 21.36 -24.65
CA ASP A 505 21.30 19.93 -24.86
C ASP A 505 21.40 19.56 -26.36
N PRO A 506 22.38 18.74 -26.80
CA PRO A 506 22.50 18.32 -28.21
C PRO A 506 21.32 17.46 -28.71
N SER A 507 20.47 16.99 -27.80
CA SER A 507 19.21 16.27 -28.08
C SER A 507 17.95 17.14 -28.08
N SER A 508 17.99 18.33 -27.48
CA SER A 508 16.84 19.25 -27.36
C SER A 508 16.97 20.46 -28.29
N SER A 509 18.19 20.78 -28.75
CA SER A 509 18.34 21.61 -29.93
C SER A 509 17.68 20.91 -31.11
N THR A 510 17.12 21.72 -31.99
CA THR A 510 16.65 21.41 -33.35
C THR A 510 17.77 20.88 -34.25
N SER A 511 18.55 19.89 -33.79
CA SER A 511 19.55 19.10 -34.51
C SER A 511 18.96 18.28 -35.67
N ILE A 512 17.64 18.39 -35.89
CA ILE A 512 16.97 17.87 -37.08
C ILE A 512 16.83 18.95 -38.16
N ALA A 513 16.84 20.24 -37.81
CA ALA A 513 16.97 21.31 -38.79
C ALA A 513 18.32 21.21 -39.53
N SER A 514 19.38 20.69 -38.90
CA SER A 514 20.70 20.55 -39.52
C SER A 514 20.80 19.43 -40.57
N ALA A 515 19.84 18.49 -40.66
CA ALA A 515 19.90 17.40 -41.65
C ALA A 515 19.32 17.78 -43.02
N GLY A 516 18.52 18.85 -43.08
CA GLY A 516 17.90 19.38 -44.31
C GLY A 516 18.05 20.89 -44.49
N ALA A 517 18.83 21.56 -43.65
CA ALA A 517 19.15 22.98 -43.84
C ALA A 517 20.07 23.15 -45.03
N VAL A 518 19.72 24.10 -45.91
CA VAL A 518 20.52 24.43 -47.09
C VAL A 518 21.85 25.06 -46.69
N GLN A 519 21.85 25.83 -45.59
CA GLN A 519 23.04 26.43 -44.99
C GLN A 519 23.13 26.05 -43.51
N PRO A 520 24.30 25.65 -42.99
CA PRO A 520 24.49 25.47 -41.57
C PRO A 520 24.41 26.82 -40.85
N SER A 521 23.84 26.84 -39.64
CA SER A 521 23.97 27.99 -38.74
C SER A 521 25.45 28.32 -38.52
N THR A 522 25.78 29.58 -38.30
CA THR A 522 27.13 30.06 -37.97
C THR A 522 27.70 29.34 -36.75
N SER A 523 26.87 29.01 -35.74
CA SER A 523 27.28 28.21 -34.58
C SER A 523 27.72 26.80 -34.97
N ASP A 524 26.94 26.11 -35.80
CA ASP A 524 27.24 24.79 -36.34
C ASP A 524 28.44 24.82 -37.28
N PHE A 525 28.57 25.88 -38.09
CA PHE A 525 29.70 26.10 -38.96
C PHE A 525 31.00 26.22 -38.15
N VAL A 526 31.02 27.01 -37.07
CA VAL A 526 32.18 27.15 -36.18
C VAL A 526 32.50 25.82 -35.48
N ARG A 527 31.49 25.13 -34.96
CA ARG A 527 31.64 23.85 -34.23
C ARG A 527 32.14 22.71 -35.11
N THR A 528 31.65 22.62 -36.35
CA THR A 528 31.97 21.53 -37.29
C THR A 528 33.14 21.87 -38.21
N ARG A 529 33.77 23.04 -38.07
CA ARG A 529 34.83 23.49 -38.99
C ARG A 529 36.03 22.53 -39.04
N LEU A 530 36.48 22.06 -37.88
CA LEU A 530 37.62 21.13 -37.79
C LEU A 530 37.27 19.73 -38.32
N SER A 531 36.05 19.23 -38.08
CA SER A 531 35.62 17.94 -38.60
C SER A 531 35.46 17.97 -40.11
N ARG A 532 34.82 19.02 -40.66
CA ARG A 532 34.70 19.22 -42.11
C ARG A 532 36.06 19.38 -42.78
N LEU A 533 36.98 20.13 -42.16
CA LEU A 533 38.35 20.24 -42.67
C LEU A 533 39.04 18.87 -42.66
N GLY A 534 38.88 18.09 -41.58
CA GLY A 534 39.41 16.73 -41.48
C GLY A 534 38.83 15.79 -42.55
N GLU A 535 37.52 15.83 -42.78
CA GLU A 535 36.85 15.04 -43.82
C GLU A 535 37.27 15.47 -45.22
N CYS A 536 37.29 16.77 -45.53
CA CYS A 536 37.78 17.28 -46.80
C CYS A 536 39.22 16.87 -47.04
N LEU A 537 40.11 17.04 -46.05
CA LEU A 537 41.51 16.66 -46.17
C LEU A 537 41.66 15.16 -46.34
N HIS A 538 40.92 14.35 -45.58
CA HIS A 538 40.89 12.90 -45.74
C HIS A 538 40.44 12.48 -47.14
N ASN A 539 39.32 13.04 -47.63
CA ASN A 539 38.80 12.75 -48.96
C ASN A 539 39.77 13.20 -50.07
N SER A 540 40.41 14.37 -49.90
CA SER A 540 41.46 14.84 -50.80
C SER A 540 42.68 13.92 -50.78
N LEU A 541 43.11 13.45 -49.60
CA LEU A 541 44.20 12.47 -49.50
C LEU A 541 43.83 11.14 -50.15
N VAL A 542 42.62 10.64 -49.95
CA VAL A 542 42.14 9.40 -50.59
C VAL A 542 42.08 9.56 -52.11
N ALA A 543 41.71 10.74 -52.63
CA ALA A 543 41.69 11.01 -54.06
C ALA A 543 43.08 11.19 -54.68
N LEU A 544 44.00 11.87 -53.98
CA LEU A 544 45.37 12.14 -54.46
C LEU A 544 46.32 10.94 -54.27
N THR A 545 46.15 10.22 -53.17
CA THR A 545 46.96 9.08 -52.77
C THR A 545 46.02 7.97 -52.33
N PRO A 546 45.33 7.32 -53.28
CA PRO A 546 44.46 6.20 -52.93
C PRO A 546 45.30 5.18 -52.16
N PRO A 547 44.85 4.70 -51.00
CA PRO A 547 45.59 3.69 -50.25
C PRO A 547 45.80 2.49 -51.18
N ALA A 548 47.05 2.05 -51.31
CA ALA A 548 47.38 0.91 -52.15
C ALA A 548 46.46 -0.27 -51.77
N PRO A 549 45.82 -0.94 -52.74
CA PRO A 549 45.03 -2.12 -52.42
C PRO A 549 45.96 -3.10 -51.68
N PRO A 550 45.54 -3.65 -50.53
CA PRO A 550 46.37 -4.60 -49.80
C PRO A 550 46.71 -5.74 -50.75
N SER A 551 47.98 -6.13 -50.81
CA SER A 551 48.44 -7.25 -51.64
C SER A 551 47.58 -8.48 -51.39
N GLU A 552 47.37 -9.32 -52.42
CA GLU A 552 46.55 -10.54 -52.30
C GLU A 552 47.02 -11.41 -51.11
N GLU A 553 48.32 -11.41 -50.81
CA GLU A 553 48.92 -12.09 -49.67
C GLU A 553 48.49 -11.50 -48.31
N GLU A 554 48.39 -10.17 -48.19
CA GLU A 554 47.91 -9.52 -46.96
C GLU A 554 46.41 -9.72 -46.76
N GLN A 555 45.63 -9.75 -47.84
CA GLN A 555 44.20 -10.05 -47.78
C GLN A 555 43.97 -11.49 -47.35
N GLN A 556 44.72 -12.44 -47.92
CA GLN A 556 44.67 -13.84 -47.52
C GLN A 556 45.14 -14.03 -46.07
N ALA A 557 46.22 -13.36 -45.64
CA ALA A 557 46.68 -13.40 -44.26
C ALA A 557 45.64 -12.85 -43.27
N LYS A 558 45.01 -11.70 -43.59
CA LYS A 558 43.91 -11.14 -42.79
C LYS A 558 42.70 -12.06 -42.78
N PHE A 559 42.36 -12.68 -43.91
CA PHE A 559 41.26 -13.64 -44.00
C PHE A 559 41.52 -14.89 -43.17
N VAL A 560 42.72 -15.48 -43.26
CA VAL A 560 43.13 -16.64 -42.44
C VAL A 560 43.14 -16.27 -40.96
N ALA A 561 43.64 -15.09 -40.60
CA ALA A 561 43.60 -14.59 -39.23
C ALA A 561 42.15 -14.45 -38.73
N LEU A 562 41.25 -13.87 -39.53
CA LEU A 562 39.83 -13.73 -39.20
C LEU A 562 39.13 -15.10 -39.06
N VAL A 563 39.42 -16.06 -39.96
CA VAL A 563 38.88 -17.42 -39.87
C VAL A 563 39.38 -18.13 -38.63
N SER A 564 40.66 -18.00 -38.29
CA SER A 564 41.23 -18.59 -37.07
C SER A 564 40.63 -17.98 -35.80
N ALA A 565 40.42 -16.66 -35.79
CA ALA A 565 39.77 -15.94 -34.70
C ALA A 565 38.30 -16.36 -34.56
N ALA A 566 37.57 -16.48 -35.67
CA ALA A 566 36.18 -16.95 -35.68
C ALA A 566 36.05 -18.41 -35.20
N GLN A 567 36.99 -19.28 -35.57
CA GLN A 567 37.03 -20.67 -35.08
C GLN A 567 37.36 -20.74 -33.58
N ALA A 568 38.30 -19.91 -33.10
CA ALA A 568 38.62 -19.80 -31.68
C ALA A 568 37.42 -19.28 -30.89
N GLU A 569 36.72 -18.25 -31.39
CA GLU A 569 35.51 -17.73 -30.76
C GLU A 569 34.38 -18.77 -30.76
N ARG A 570 34.20 -19.53 -31.85
CA ARG A 570 33.21 -20.61 -31.92
C ARG A 570 33.51 -21.71 -30.87
N LYS A 571 34.77 -22.13 -30.72
CA LYS A 571 35.18 -23.09 -29.68
C LYS A 571 34.97 -22.52 -28.27
N ALA A 572 35.33 -21.26 -28.05
CA ALA A 572 35.10 -20.58 -26.78
C ALA A 572 33.59 -20.45 -26.44
N LEU A 573 32.74 -20.19 -27.43
CA LEU A 573 31.28 -20.14 -27.27
C LEU A 573 30.70 -21.52 -26.96
N GLN A 574 31.20 -22.59 -27.59
CA GLN A 574 30.82 -23.97 -27.26
C GLN A 574 31.17 -24.31 -25.80
N LEU A 575 32.40 -24.02 -25.37
CA LEU A 575 32.84 -24.21 -23.98
C LEU A 575 32.00 -23.37 -23.01
N ARG A 576 31.72 -22.11 -23.35
CA ARG A 576 30.87 -21.24 -22.53
C ARG A 576 29.45 -21.77 -22.44
N ARG A 577 28.88 -22.30 -23.53
CA ARG A 577 27.55 -22.93 -23.53
C ARG A 577 27.52 -24.16 -22.62
N ALA A 578 28.55 -25.01 -22.67
CA ALA A 578 28.68 -26.17 -21.79
C ALA A 578 28.80 -25.75 -20.31
N LEU A 579 29.63 -24.74 -20.01
CA LEU A 579 29.77 -24.20 -18.65
C LEU A 579 28.48 -23.55 -18.14
N VAL A 580 27.74 -22.84 -18.99
CA VAL A 580 26.46 -22.22 -18.61
C VAL A 580 25.39 -23.28 -18.39
N ALA A 581 25.34 -24.34 -19.21
CA ALA A 581 24.44 -25.48 -18.99
C ALA A 581 24.73 -26.15 -17.63
N ARG A 582 25.99 -26.47 -17.36
CA ARG A 582 26.42 -27.06 -16.07
C ARG A 582 26.13 -26.13 -14.88
N ARG A 583 26.32 -24.82 -15.02
CA ARG A 583 25.96 -23.85 -13.97
C ARG A 583 24.45 -23.77 -13.76
N ARG A 584 23.64 -23.86 -14.81
CA ARG A 584 22.18 -23.86 -14.71
C ARG A 584 21.67 -25.11 -14.01
N GLU A 585 22.26 -26.27 -14.32
CA GLU A 585 21.98 -27.53 -13.62
C GLU A 585 22.33 -27.41 -12.13
N LEU A 586 23.55 -26.99 -11.80
CA LEU A 586 23.98 -26.80 -10.41
C LEU A 586 23.10 -25.79 -9.65
N LEU A 587 22.69 -24.69 -10.29
CA LEU A 587 21.77 -23.72 -9.67
C LEU A 587 20.38 -24.31 -9.43
N SER A 588 19.87 -25.14 -10.36
CA SER A 588 18.60 -25.84 -10.19
C SER A 588 18.67 -26.89 -9.08
N GLU A 589 19.79 -27.60 -8.95
CA GLU A 589 20.02 -28.54 -7.84
C GLU A 589 20.09 -27.81 -6.50
N LEU A 590 20.79 -26.68 -6.44
CA LEU A 590 20.88 -25.85 -5.24
C LEU A 590 19.55 -25.23 -4.86
N SER A 591 18.73 -24.78 -5.82
CA SER A 591 17.39 -24.27 -5.53
C SER A 591 16.47 -25.36 -5.01
N VAL A 592 16.51 -26.56 -5.61
CA VAL A 592 15.73 -27.72 -5.14
C VAL A 592 16.17 -28.16 -3.73
N ARG A 593 17.48 -28.13 -3.42
CA ARG A 593 17.97 -28.41 -2.05
C ARG A 593 17.49 -27.37 -1.05
N LYS A 594 17.56 -26.08 -1.39
CA LYS A 594 17.05 -25.00 -0.53
C LYS A 594 15.54 -25.09 -0.30
N GLU A 595 14.76 -25.38 -1.34
CA GLU A 595 13.31 -25.58 -1.21
C GLU A 595 12.98 -26.78 -0.31
N LYS A 596 13.74 -27.88 -0.40
CA LYS A 596 13.58 -29.05 0.49
C LYS A 596 13.94 -28.71 1.94
N GLU A 597 15.02 -27.97 2.17
CA GLU A 597 15.39 -27.51 3.52
C GLU A 597 14.35 -26.55 4.10
N GLU A 598 13.87 -25.58 3.32
CA GLU A 598 12.81 -24.65 3.76
C GLU A 598 11.48 -25.37 4.02
N ALA A 599 11.12 -26.36 3.20
CA ALA A 599 9.96 -27.21 3.43
C ALA A 599 10.11 -28.03 4.72
N SER A 600 11.30 -28.57 5.00
CA SER A 600 11.56 -29.31 6.25
C SER A 600 11.45 -28.40 7.48
N ARG A 601 11.97 -27.16 7.41
CA ARG A 601 11.85 -26.18 8.49
C ARG A 601 10.41 -25.75 8.74
N ARG A 602 9.61 -25.56 7.68
CA ARG A 602 8.17 -25.26 7.82
C ARG A 602 7.40 -26.46 8.40
N ALA A 603 7.76 -27.68 8.03
CA ALA A 603 7.18 -28.89 8.62
C ALA A 603 7.54 -29.04 10.12
N GLU A 604 8.77 -28.71 10.52
CA GLU A 604 9.16 -28.73 11.94
C GLU A 604 8.45 -27.66 12.77
N LEU A 605 8.30 -26.43 12.23
CA LEU A 605 7.58 -25.35 12.92
C LEU A 605 6.10 -25.68 13.09
N THR A 606 5.43 -26.16 12.03
CA THR A 606 4.02 -26.59 12.11
C THR A 606 3.82 -27.81 13.01
N ARG A 607 4.82 -28.70 13.14
CA ARG A 607 4.78 -29.80 14.11
C ARG A 607 4.88 -29.29 15.55
N ARG A 608 5.77 -28.33 15.82
CA ARG A 608 5.91 -27.69 17.14
C ARG A 608 4.65 -26.92 17.54
N GLU A 609 4.06 -26.16 16.63
CA GLU A 609 2.81 -25.42 16.88
C GLU A 609 1.65 -26.38 17.18
N LYS A 610 1.52 -27.49 16.43
CA LYS A 610 0.53 -28.53 16.73
C LYS A 610 0.77 -29.23 18.07
N GLU A 611 2.03 -29.48 18.44
CA GLU A 611 2.40 -30.04 19.75
C GLU A 611 2.07 -29.05 20.89
N GLU A 612 2.25 -27.75 20.70
CA GLU A 612 1.89 -26.70 21.67
C GLU A 612 0.37 -26.49 21.79
N GLU A 613 -0.36 -26.48 20.68
CA GLU A 613 -1.82 -26.43 20.68
C GLU A 613 -2.44 -27.69 21.30
N ALA A 614 -1.89 -28.88 21.00
CA ALA A 614 -2.30 -30.12 21.64
C ALA A 614 -2.04 -30.09 23.15
N ARG A 615 -0.91 -29.54 23.61
CA ARG A 615 -0.64 -29.36 25.04
C ARG A 615 -1.67 -28.44 25.71
N ARG A 616 -1.99 -27.29 25.10
CA ARG A 616 -3.03 -26.38 25.63
C ARG A 616 -4.40 -27.05 25.68
N VAL A 617 -4.79 -27.78 24.63
CA VAL A 617 -6.06 -28.51 24.60
C VAL A 617 -6.08 -29.63 25.64
N THR A 618 -4.98 -30.35 25.86
CA THR A 618 -4.89 -31.39 26.90
C THR A 618 -4.91 -30.81 28.32
N GLU A 619 -4.36 -29.61 28.53
CA GLU A 619 -4.41 -28.91 29.82
C GLU A 619 -5.80 -28.34 30.11
N GLU A 620 -6.50 -27.83 29.10
CA GLU A 620 -7.90 -27.41 29.21
C GLU A 620 -8.87 -28.59 29.37
N ALA A 621 -8.61 -29.71 28.68
CA ALA A 621 -9.35 -30.95 28.86
C ALA A 621 -9.11 -31.54 30.26
N ARG A 622 -7.86 -31.55 30.75
CA ARG A 622 -7.54 -31.96 32.12
C ARG A 622 -8.22 -31.11 33.18
N LYS A 623 -8.33 -29.78 32.99
CA LYS A 623 -9.04 -28.91 33.94
C LYS A 623 -10.55 -29.19 33.93
N LYS A 624 -11.15 -29.39 32.75
CA LYS A 624 -12.58 -29.74 32.62
C LYS A 624 -12.91 -31.14 33.13
N GLU A 625 -12.00 -32.10 32.94
CA GLU A 625 -12.12 -33.46 33.49
C GLU A 625 -11.86 -33.47 35.00
N GLN A 626 -10.92 -32.69 35.52
CA GLN A 626 -10.69 -32.55 36.96
C GLN A 626 -11.89 -31.94 37.69
N ASP A 627 -12.60 -30.99 37.07
CA ASP A 627 -13.79 -30.37 37.68
C ASP A 627 -15.04 -31.25 37.58
N ARG A 628 -15.14 -32.15 36.59
CA ARG A 628 -16.20 -33.18 36.52
C ARG A 628 -15.89 -34.36 37.44
N ALA A 629 -14.66 -34.86 37.41
CA ALA A 629 -14.20 -35.94 38.25
C ALA A 629 -14.22 -35.57 39.74
N ARG A 630 -13.93 -34.32 40.15
CA ARG A 630 -14.07 -33.91 41.56
C ARG A 630 -15.51 -34.00 42.07
N ARG A 631 -16.49 -33.68 41.21
CA ARG A 631 -17.93 -33.74 41.56
C ARG A 631 -18.47 -35.17 41.52
N GLU A 632 -17.97 -36.00 40.61
CA GLU A 632 -18.31 -37.43 40.54
C GLU A 632 -17.61 -38.24 41.67
N ILE A 633 -16.37 -37.89 42.04
CA ILE A 633 -15.58 -38.55 43.10
C ILE A 633 -16.11 -38.22 44.50
N GLU A 634 -16.71 -37.06 44.75
CA GLU A 634 -17.36 -36.76 46.04
C GLU A 634 -18.67 -37.52 46.24
N ILE A 635 -19.41 -37.78 45.16
CA ILE A 635 -20.65 -38.56 45.18
C ILE A 635 -20.34 -40.07 45.25
N ILE A 636 -19.32 -40.52 44.52
CA ILE A 636 -18.86 -41.93 44.50
C ILE A 636 -18.08 -42.30 45.77
N ARG A 637 -17.29 -41.40 46.39
CA ARG A 637 -16.60 -41.68 47.68
C ARG A 637 -17.55 -42.00 48.82
N ASN A 638 -18.71 -41.35 48.87
CA ASN A 638 -19.72 -41.59 49.91
C ASN A 638 -20.48 -42.91 49.71
N GLU A 639 -20.53 -43.44 48.48
CA GLU A 639 -21.19 -44.71 48.15
C GLU A 639 -20.20 -45.89 48.11
N GLU A 640 -18.93 -45.67 47.74
CA GLU A 640 -17.86 -46.67 47.72
C GLU A 640 -17.26 -46.93 49.10
N ALA A 641 -17.19 -45.93 50.00
CA ALA A 641 -16.76 -46.16 51.39
C ALA A 641 -17.66 -47.17 52.14
N ARG A 642 -18.94 -47.31 51.73
CA ARG A 642 -19.89 -48.31 52.27
C ARG A 642 -19.83 -49.66 51.54
N LYS A 643 -19.51 -49.69 50.24
CA LYS A 643 -19.41 -50.94 49.45
C LYS A 643 -18.03 -51.62 49.56
N LEU A 644 -16.96 -50.86 49.82
CA LEU A 644 -15.57 -51.34 49.89
C LEU A 644 -15.21 -51.96 51.25
N ALA A 645 -16.00 -51.69 52.30
CA ALA A 645 -15.96 -52.42 53.57
C ALA A 645 -16.56 -53.85 53.48
N GLN A 646 -17.39 -54.13 52.47
CA GLN A 646 -18.03 -55.45 52.28
C GLN A 646 -17.29 -56.32 51.25
N SER A 647 -16.66 -55.73 50.23
CA SER A 647 -15.98 -56.47 49.15
C SER A 647 -14.55 -56.94 49.47
N LEU A 648 -13.88 -56.36 50.49
CA LEU A 648 -12.56 -56.81 50.97
C LEU A 648 -12.61 -57.94 52.01
N LYS A 649 -13.80 -58.53 52.25
CA LYS A 649 -13.96 -59.77 53.04
C LYS A 649 -14.00 -61.05 52.17
N GLU A 650 -14.15 -60.95 50.84
CA GLU A 650 -14.46 -62.13 50.00
C GLU A 650 -13.39 -62.54 48.96
N LYS A 651 -12.36 -61.75 48.67
CA LYS A 651 -11.37 -62.10 47.63
C LYS A 651 -9.94 -61.92 48.11
N GLY A 652 -9.53 -62.84 48.97
CA GLY A 652 -8.16 -62.95 49.45
C GLY A 652 -7.20 -63.47 48.38
N THR A 653 -6.16 -62.71 48.09
CA THR A 653 -4.90 -63.17 47.49
C THR A 653 -3.74 -62.25 47.86
N LEU A 654 -3.38 -62.19 49.15
CA LEU A 654 -1.96 -62.10 49.54
C LEU A 654 -1.76 -62.69 50.94
N LYS A 655 -0.88 -63.70 51.01
CA LYS A 655 -0.37 -64.32 52.23
C LYS A 655 0.69 -63.40 52.84
N VAL A 656 0.48 -62.90 54.06
CA VAL A 656 1.43 -62.95 55.19
C VAL A 656 0.63 -62.90 56.50
N ASP A 657 1.20 -63.54 57.51
CA ASP A 657 0.66 -64.11 58.75
C ASP A 657 0.06 -63.17 59.81
N LEU A 658 -0.78 -63.81 60.62
CA LEU A 658 -1.52 -63.31 61.77
C LEU A 658 -0.58 -63.02 62.96
N ASN A 659 -0.46 -61.74 63.37
CA ASN A 659 -0.37 -61.28 64.77
C ASN A 659 -0.06 -59.78 64.97
N ASP A 660 -0.06 -58.95 63.91
CA ASP A 660 0.00 -57.48 64.04
C ASP A 660 -1.25 -56.82 63.43
N MET A 661 -2.42 -57.30 63.86
CA MET A 661 -3.74 -57.03 63.26
C MET A 661 -4.52 -55.88 63.91
N GLU A 662 -3.86 -54.83 64.43
CA GLU A 662 -4.59 -53.67 64.99
C GLU A 662 -3.91 -52.29 64.83
N THR A 663 -2.77 -52.19 64.13
CA THR A 663 -2.09 -50.88 63.92
C THR A 663 -1.53 -50.66 62.51
N LEU A 664 -2.07 -51.31 61.47
CA LEU A 664 -1.72 -51.00 60.07
C LEU A 664 -2.91 -50.37 59.33
N SER A 665 -2.88 -49.04 59.27
CA SER A 665 -3.80 -48.21 58.50
C SER A 665 -3.57 -48.32 56.98
N THR A 666 -4.55 -47.86 56.21
CA THR A 666 -4.59 -47.75 54.73
C THR A 666 -3.33 -47.15 54.08
N ASP A 667 -2.49 -46.46 54.84
CA ASP A 667 -1.22 -45.88 54.38
C ASP A 667 -0.12 -46.92 54.17
N ASN A 668 -0.10 -48.03 54.92
CA ASN A 668 0.94 -49.05 54.75
C ASN A 668 0.72 -49.94 53.52
N LEU A 669 -0.53 -50.06 53.05
CA LEU A 669 -0.88 -50.78 51.82
C LEU A 669 -0.53 -49.95 50.56
N MET A 670 -0.76 -48.63 50.61
CA MET A 670 -0.22 -47.70 49.59
C MET A 670 1.31 -47.65 49.63
N ARG A 671 1.95 -47.68 50.81
CA ARG A 671 3.42 -47.72 50.92
C ARG A 671 4.01 -49.00 50.34
N MET A 672 3.39 -50.16 50.54
CA MET A 672 3.85 -51.42 49.94
C MET A 672 3.72 -51.39 48.41
N GLN A 673 2.61 -50.87 47.88
CA GLN A 673 2.43 -50.76 46.42
C GLN A 673 3.32 -49.68 45.79
N VAL A 674 3.57 -48.58 46.50
CA VAL A 674 4.56 -47.56 46.11
C VAL A 674 5.98 -48.12 46.19
N GLN A 675 6.33 -48.92 47.21
CA GLN A 675 7.63 -49.57 47.30
C GLN A 675 7.85 -50.60 46.18
N GLN A 676 6.81 -51.30 45.74
CA GLN A 676 6.88 -52.24 44.62
C GLN A 676 7.06 -51.50 43.28
N LEU A 677 6.32 -50.41 43.05
CA LEU A 677 6.52 -49.52 41.90
C LEU A 677 7.88 -48.80 41.93
N GLU A 678 8.38 -48.46 43.11
CA GLU A 678 9.72 -47.91 43.28
C GLU A 678 10.81 -48.95 42.99
N LYS A 679 10.61 -50.23 43.37
CA LYS A 679 11.50 -51.32 42.99
C LYS A 679 11.51 -51.54 41.47
N GLU A 680 10.34 -51.60 40.83
CA GLU A 680 10.27 -51.72 39.37
C GLU A 680 10.88 -50.52 38.64
N LYS A 681 10.67 -49.29 39.15
CA LYS A 681 11.35 -48.09 38.62
C LYS A 681 12.87 -48.13 38.84
N ARG A 682 13.34 -48.64 39.98
CA ARG A 682 14.78 -48.81 40.24
C ARG A 682 15.38 -49.82 39.28
N ASP A 683 14.75 -50.97 39.07
CA ASP A 683 15.21 -52.01 38.15
C ASP A 683 15.20 -51.53 36.68
N LEU A 684 14.18 -50.77 36.28
CA LEU A 684 14.10 -50.17 34.94
C LEU A 684 15.17 -49.07 34.77
N ASN A 685 15.41 -48.25 35.79
CA ASN A 685 16.49 -47.26 35.79
C ASN A 685 17.88 -47.91 35.77
N GLU A 686 18.06 -49.06 36.40
CA GLU A 686 19.31 -49.82 36.33
C GLU A 686 19.53 -50.41 34.93
N ARG A 687 18.50 -50.96 34.30
CA ARG A 687 18.57 -51.39 32.89
C ARG A 687 18.87 -50.23 31.95
N MET A 688 18.22 -49.07 32.15
CA MET A 688 18.49 -47.86 31.37
C MET A 688 19.91 -47.32 31.62
N ARG A 689 20.45 -47.42 32.84
CA ARG A 689 21.86 -47.09 33.12
C ARG A 689 22.83 -48.02 32.40
N VAL A 690 22.53 -49.33 32.32
CA VAL A 690 23.39 -50.29 31.60
C VAL A 690 23.35 -50.03 30.10
N ILE A 691 22.18 -49.74 29.53
CA ILE A 691 22.03 -49.35 28.11
C ILE A 691 22.75 -48.02 27.85
N ALA A 692 22.57 -47.02 28.71
CA ALA A 692 23.26 -45.74 28.59
C ALA A 692 24.80 -45.90 28.64
N LYS A 693 25.32 -46.78 29.50
CA LYS A 693 26.75 -47.13 29.52
C LYS A 693 27.21 -47.81 28.23
N ARG A 694 26.40 -48.73 27.67
CA ARG A 694 26.72 -49.34 26.35
C ARG A 694 26.71 -48.32 25.22
N LEU A 695 25.76 -47.41 25.23
CA LEU A 695 25.64 -46.34 24.23
C LEU A 695 26.81 -45.36 24.34
N ASP A 696 27.19 -44.96 25.55
CA ASP A 696 28.37 -44.14 25.82
C ASP A 696 29.66 -44.85 25.41
N HIS A 697 29.78 -46.17 25.62
CA HIS A 697 30.93 -46.94 25.16
C HIS A 697 31.00 -47.03 23.62
N ALA A 698 29.86 -47.19 22.95
CA ALA A 698 29.77 -47.21 21.49
C ALA A 698 30.11 -45.82 20.89
N GLU A 699 29.55 -44.75 21.45
CA GLU A 699 29.92 -43.39 21.04
C GLU A 699 31.39 -43.07 21.33
N ARG A 700 31.93 -43.54 22.45
CA ARG A 700 33.36 -43.38 22.76
C ARG A 700 34.24 -44.14 21.78
N ALA A 701 33.79 -45.29 21.26
CA ALA A 701 34.49 -46.00 20.19
C ALA A 701 34.44 -45.21 18.87
N TYR A 702 33.26 -44.77 18.44
CA TYR A 702 33.14 -43.92 17.24
C TYR A 702 33.96 -42.64 17.34
N ARG A 703 33.92 -41.94 18.49
CA ARG A 703 34.75 -40.73 18.71
C ARG A 703 36.25 -41.04 18.73
N LYS A 704 36.67 -42.24 19.13
CA LYS A 704 38.09 -42.65 19.06
C LYS A 704 38.52 -42.86 17.61
N ASP A 705 37.65 -43.42 16.77
CA ASP A 705 37.92 -43.63 15.34
C ASP A 705 37.82 -42.33 14.52
N GLU A 706 36.93 -41.41 14.91
CA GLU A 706 36.75 -40.09 14.25
C GLU A 706 37.86 -39.08 14.58
N ARG A 707 38.39 -39.10 15.81
CA ARG A 707 39.46 -38.18 16.25
C ARG A 707 40.66 -38.07 15.28
N PRO A 708 41.25 -39.17 14.78
CA PRO A 708 42.35 -39.07 13.82
C PRO A 708 41.91 -38.55 12.45
N LEU A 709 40.67 -38.78 12.02
CA LEU A 709 40.14 -38.25 10.75
C LEU A 709 39.92 -36.74 10.84
N LEU A 710 39.40 -36.26 11.96
CA LEU A 710 39.25 -34.82 12.22
C LEU A 710 40.59 -34.10 12.27
N ALA A 711 41.63 -34.71 12.85
CA ALA A 711 42.98 -34.16 12.84
C ALA A 711 43.53 -34.05 11.41
N LYS A 712 43.37 -35.10 10.59
CA LYS A 712 43.79 -35.07 9.18
C LYS A 712 43.04 -34.03 8.34
N ASP A 713 41.73 -33.92 8.54
CA ASP A 713 40.92 -32.93 7.84
C ASP A 713 41.29 -31.51 8.26
N TYR A 714 41.59 -31.31 9.55
CA TYR A 714 42.11 -30.05 10.08
C TYR A 714 43.49 -29.69 9.51
N ASP A 715 44.39 -30.67 9.33
CA ASP A 715 45.70 -30.44 8.71
C ASP A 715 45.55 -30.03 7.23
N ILE A 716 44.68 -30.71 6.46
CA ILE A 716 44.35 -30.35 5.08
C ILE A 716 43.72 -28.95 5.02
N GLN A 717 42.84 -28.62 5.96
CA GLN A 717 42.24 -27.30 6.06
C GLN A 717 43.31 -26.24 6.36
N GLN A 718 44.24 -26.49 7.28
CA GLN A 718 45.33 -25.57 7.57
C GLN A 718 46.23 -25.33 6.35
N GLU A 719 46.53 -26.35 5.56
CA GLU A 719 47.32 -26.20 4.33
C GLU A 719 46.58 -25.35 3.30
N ASN A 720 45.31 -25.64 3.07
CA ASN A 720 44.48 -24.85 2.15
C ASN A 720 44.32 -23.40 2.62
N ASP A 721 44.10 -23.18 3.92
CA ASP A 721 43.97 -21.85 4.52
C ASP A 721 45.29 -21.08 4.43
N LYS A 722 46.44 -21.74 4.62
CA LYS A 722 47.77 -21.12 4.41
C LYS A 722 47.96 -20.71 2.95
N ILE A 723 47.67 -21.59 2.00
CA ILE A 723 47.79 -21.29 0.57
C ILE A 723 46.86 -20.14 0.18
N ALA A 724 45.61 -20.16 0.65
CA ALA A 724 44.64 -19.09 0.40
C ALA A 724 45.08 -17.77 1.04
N PHE A 725 45.59 -17.81 2.27
CA PHE A 725 46.11 -16.64 2.97
C PHE A 725 47.34 -16.05 2.26
N GLU A 726 48.28 -16.87 1.80
CA GLU A 726 49.45 -16.41 1.07
C GLU A 726 49.07 -15.81 -0.29
N ALA A 727 48.14 -16.42 -1.03
CA ALA A 727 47.62 -15.87 -2.28
C ALA A 727 46.87 -14.54 -2.05
N ALA A 728 46.06 -14.47 -0.99
CA ALA A 728 45.38 -13.25 -0.57
C ALA A 728 46.38 -12.17 -0.14
N GLN A 729 47.47 -12.51 0.55
CA GLN A 729 48.49 -11.54 0.92
C GLN A 729 49.30 -11.05 -0.28
N LYS A 730 49.67 -11.94 -1.21
CA LYS A 730 50.38 -11.53 -2.43
C LYS A 730 49.55 -10.56 -3.25
N SER A 731 48.29 -10.91 -3.53
CA SER A 731 47.36 -10.02 -4.24
C SER A 731 47.06 -8.72 -3.47
N ARG A 732 46.98 -8.77 -2.13
CA ARG A 732 46.82 -7.57 -1.30
C ARG A 732 48.06 -6.67 -1.37
N LEU A 733 49.26 -7.23 -1.29
CA LEU A 733 50.50 -6.46 -1.40
C LEU A 733 50.69 -5.87 -2.81
N GLU A 734 50.38 -6.64 -3.86
CA GLU A 734 50.44 -6.15 -5.25
C GLU A 734 49.43 -5.03 -5.50
N SER A 735 48.19 -5.21 -5.05
CA SER A 735 47.16 -4.16 -5.17
C SER A 735 47.50 -2.92 -4.36
N HIS A 736 48.03 -3.06 -3.13
CA HIS A 736 48.53 -1.92 -2.37
C HIS A 736 49.74 -1.26 -3.01
N ARG A 737 50.64 -2.01 -3.64
CA ARG A 737 51.80 -1.47 -4.34
C ARG A 737 51.39 -0.67 -5.57
N LEU A 738 50.47 -1.21 -6.38
CA LEU A 738 49.90 -0.53 -7.54
C LEU A 738 49.09 0.71 -7.12
N ALA A 739 48.26 0.58 -6.08
CA ALA A 739 47.50 1.70 -5.53
C ALA A 739 48.45 2.79 -5.02
N HIS A 740 49.48 2.44 -4.25
CA HIS A 740 50.48 3.39 -3.78
C HIS A 740 51.25 4.06 -4.93
N GLN A 741 51.61 3.33 -5.98
CA GLN A 741 52.22 3.91 -7.19
C GLN A 741 51.28 4.92 -7.84
N HIS A 742 50.02 4.55 -8.06
CA HIS A 742 49.01 5.42 -8.64
C HIS A 742 48.72 6.64 -7.74
N ASP A 743 48.68 6.46 -6.42
CA ASP A 743 48.48 7.52 -5.44
C ASP A 743 49.68 8.47 -5.38
N MET A 744 50.90 7.96 -5.53
CA MET A 744 52.11 8.79 -5.63
C MET A 744 52.13 9.58 -6.94
N GLU A 745 51.72 8.99 -8.06
CA GLU A 745 51.54 9.70 -9.33
C GLU A 745 50.45 10.77 -9.22
N THR A 746 49.33 10.42 -8.60
CA THR A 746 48.20 11.33 -8.38
C THR A 746 48.60 12.45 -7.45
N LYS A 747 49.33 12.17 -6.36
CA LYS A 747 49.89 13.17 -5.45
C LYS A 747 50.85 14.11 -6.19
N LYS A 748 51.71 13.60 -7.08
CA LYS A 748 52.59 14.43 -7.92
C LYS A 748 51.81 15.32 -8.90
N ARG A 749 50.67 14.84 -9.43
CA ARG A 749 49.78 15.64 -10.29
C ARG A 749 49.05 16.71 -9.48
N LEU A 750 48.46 16.32 -8.35
CA LEU A 750 47.69 17.20 -7.47
C LEU A 750 48.57 18.22 -6.76
N SER A 751 49.81 17.91 -6.41
CA SER A 751 50.72 18.86 -5.76
C SER A 751 50.93 20.13 -6.59
N ARG A 752 50.77 20.06 -7.92
CA ARG A 752 50.82 21.22 -8.82
C ARG A 752 49.66 22.20 -8.62
N THR A 753 48.50 21.71 -8.16
CA THR A 753 47.27 22.49 -7.97
C THR A 753 46.87 22.66 -6.51
N MET A 754 47.66 22.10 -5.56
CA MET A 754 47.37 22.15 -4.12
C MET A 754 47.38 23.58 -3.57
N SER A 755 48.24 24.47 -4.09
CA SER A 755 48.26 25.89 -3.69
C SER A 755 46.93 26.57 -4.01
N ASP A 756 46.43 26.37 -5.23
CA ASP A 756 45.22 27.00 -5.73
C ASP A 756 43.99 26.40 -5.04
N TYR A 757 44.01 25.08 -4.81
CA TYR A 757 42.99 24.40 -4.03
C TYR A 757 42.95 24.90 -2.58
N ALA A 758 44.11 25.11 -1.93
CA ALA A 758 44.15 25.60 -0.55
C ALA A 758 43.51 26.99 -0.44
N LEU A 759 43.88 27.91 -1.33
CA LEU A 759 43.29 29.25 -1.40
C LEU A 759 41.78 29.18 -1.63
N LYS A 760 41.32 28.35 -2.58
CA LYS A 760 39.89 28.23 -2.87
C LYS A 760 39.12 27.55 -1.74
N ARG A 761 39.73 26.56 -1.09
CA ARG A 761 39.17 25.85 0.06
C ARG A 761 39.03 26.79 1.24
N GLU A 762 40.02 27.63 1.53
CA GLU A 762 39.93 28.64 2.59
C GLU A 762 38.80 29.64 2.31
N GLU A 763 38.64 30.08 1.07
CA GLU A 763 37.53 30.96 0.68
C GLU A 763 36.15 30.29 0.90
N ILE A 764 36.00 29.02 0.48
CA ILE A 764 34.75 28.27 0.62
C ILE A 764 34.48 27.90 2.08
N VAL A 765 35.51 27.46 2.81
CA VAL A 765 35.40 27.13 4.24
C VAL A 765 35.09 28.39 5.04
N GLY A 766 35.67 29.54 4.70
CA GLY A 766 35.31 30.85 5.25
C GLY A 766 33.82 31.12 5.07
N LYS A 767 33.32 31.14 3.84
CA LYS A 767 31.89 31.35 3.53
C LYS A 767 30.97 30.34 4.23
N ARG A 768 31.34 29.06 4.23
CA ARG A 768 30.55 28.01 4.91
C ARG A 768 30.62 28.10 6.42
N SER A 769 31.74 28.54 6.99
CA SER A 769 31.88 28.75 8.44
C SER A 769 31.01 29.92 8.91
N GLU A 770 30.89 30.98 8.10
CA GLU A 770 29.98 32.09 8.35
C GLU A 770 28.51 31.66 8.23
N GLU A 771 28.15 30.89 7.20
CA GLU A 771 26.82 30.31 7.06
C GLU A 771 26.49 29.36 8.21
N PHE A 772 27.44 28.53 8.64
CA PHE A 772 27.29 27.61 9.75
C PHE A 772 27.13 28.36 11.07
N ALA A 773 27.92 29.42 11.31
CA ALA A 773 27.78 30.29 12.47
C ALA A 773 26.40 30.98 12.49
N LYS A 774 25.92 31.47 11.34
CA LYS A 774 24.57 32.03 11.20
C LYS A 774 23.48 31.00 11.51
N ARG A 775 23.59 29.78 10.98
CA ARG A 775 22.66 28.68 11.27
C ARG A 775 22.72 28.22 12.73
N GLN A 776 23.91 28.16 13.32
CA GLN A 776 24.11 27.81 14.72
C GLN A 776 23.49 28.86 15.65
N ALA A 777 23.67 30.16 15.34
CA ALA A 777 23.04 31.26 16.07
C ALA A 777 21.51 31.22 15.93
N GLN A 778 20.97 30.96 14.74
CA GLN A 778 19.53 30.78 14.54
C GLN A 778 18.98 29.55 15.28
N ALA A 779 19.72 28.45 15.31
CA ALA A 779 19.33 27.25 16.05
C ALA A 779 19.38 27.49 17.57
N GLN A 780 20.39 28.21 18.08
CA GLN A 780 20.46 28.61 19.48
C GLN A 780 19.28 29.51 19.88
N LYS A 781 18.94 30.52 19.06
CA LYS A 781 17.75 31.36 19.28
C LYS A 781 16.46 30.53 19.35
N LYS A 782 16.27 29.59 18.42
CA LYS A 782 15.10 28.69 18.44
C LYS A 782 15.07 27.77 19.67
N ILE A 783 16.23 27.24 20.08
CA ILE A 783 16.34 26.41 21.28
C ILE A 783 16.01 27.23 22.53
N ASP A 784 16.46 28.48 22.61
CA ASP A 784 16.20 29.34 23.75
C ASP A 784 14.73 29.80 23.80
N GLU A 785 14.11 30.05 22.64
CA GLU A 785 12.66 30.28 22.51
C GLU A 785 11.84 29.04 22.95
N GLU A 786 12.23 27.83 22.55
CA GLU A 786 11.57 26.59 22.98
C GLU A 786 11.78 26.31 24.47
N LYS A 787 12.97 26.57 25.00
CA LYS A 787 13.24 26.49 26.45
C LYS A 787 12.40 27.50 27.23
N ALA A 788 12.23 28.72 26.72
CA ALA A 788 11.38 29.73 27.33
C ALA A 788 9.91 29.30 27.33
N LYS A 789 9.41 28.77 26.19
CA LYS A 789 8.05 28.20 26.08
C LYS A 789 7.84 27.03 27.04
N ARG A 790 8.83 26.14 27.18
CA ARG A 790 8.76 25.00 28.10
C ARG A 790 8.84 25.41 29.57
N LYS A 791 9.62 26.43 29.91
CA LYS A 791 9.61 27.02 31.25
C LYS A 791 8.26 27.66 31.57
N ALA A 792 7.67 28.40 30.63
CA ALA A 792 6.35 29.00 30.80
C ALA A 792 5.24 27.95 30.93
N SER A 793 5.29 26.84 30.18
CA SER A 793 4.31 25.76 30.32
C SER A 793 4.44 25.00 31.64
N ILE A 794 5.67 24.81 32.14
CA ILE A 794 5.89 24.18 33.46
C ILE A 794 5.43 25.10 34.60
N LEU A 795 5.65 26.41 34.48
CA LEU A 795 5.15 27.39 35.45
C LEU A 795 3.62 27.41 35.50
N LYS A 796 2.96 27.45 34.34
CA LYS A 796 1.49 27.33 34.25
C LYS A 796 0.96 26.02 34.81
N ALA A 797 1.60 24.90 34.49
CA ALA A 797 1.22 23.60 35.04
C ALA A 797 1.40 23.53 36.56
N ARG A 798 2.45 24.16 37.12
CA ARG A 798 2.63 24.28 38.58
C ARG A 798 1.61 25.19 39.24
N GLU A 799 1.18 26.26 38.58
CA GLU A 799 0.12 27.13 39.06
C GLU A 799 -1.24 26.41 39.04
N GLU A 800 -1.52 25.64 37.99
CA GLU A 800 -2.72 24.80 37.90
C GLU A 800 -2.71 23.64 38.92
N GLU A 801 -1.56 23.01 39.16
CA GLU A 801 -1.40 21.96 40.18
C GLU A 801 -1.55 22.53 41.60
N ARG A 802 -1.02 23.74 41.87
CA ARG A 802 -1.24 24.44 43.14
C ARG A 802 -2.72 24.78 43.36
N LEU A 803 -3.42 25.26 42.34
CA LEU A 803 -4.85 25.55 42.44
C LEU A 803 -5.68 24.27 42.67
N ARG A 804 -5.29 23.14 42.05
CA ARG A 804 -5.93 21.84 42.31
C ARG A 804 -5.68 21.32 43.72
N ILE A 805 -4.47 21.49 44.25
CA ILE A 805 -4.16 21.11 45.65
C ILE A 805 -4.93 22.02 46.61
N GLU A 806 -5.06 23.33 46.33
CA GLU A 806 -5.87 24.25 47.13
C GLU A 806 -7.38 23.91 47.06
N GLU A 807 -7.89 23.40 45.93
CA GLU A 807 -9.27 22.89 45.80
C GLU A 807 -9.47 21.53 46.50
N GLU A 808 -8.51 20.62 46.39
CA GLU A 808 -8.53 19.30 47.07
C GLU A 808 -8.42 19.45 48.59
N GLU A 809 -7.59 20.37 49.10
CA GLU A 809 -7.51 20.69 50.53
C GLU A 809 -8.79 21.34 51.08
N ARG A 810 -9.54 22.08 50.25
CA ARG A 810 -10.86 22.59 50.64
C ARG A 810 -11.89 21.47 50.75
N ILE A 811 -11.87 20.52 49.82
CA ILE A 811 -12.75 19.35 49.82
C ILE A 811 -12.40 18.38 50.96
N ILE A 812 -11.12 18.24 51.32
CA ILE A 812 -10.67 17.44 52.46
C ILE A 812 -11.06 18.11 53.78
N ARG A 813 -10.94 19.44 53.92
CA ARG A 813 -11.41 20.16 55.12
C ARG A 813 -12.92 20.09 55.31
N GLU A 814 -13.70 20.14 54.23
CA GLU A 814 -15.17 19.95 54.28
C GLU A 814 -15.53 18.51 54.68
N LYS A 815 -14.78 17.50 54.21
CA LYS A 815 -14.97 16.09 54.60
C LYS A 815 -14.50 15.77 56.02
N GLU A 816 -13.40 16.35 56.48
CA GLU A 816 -12.95 16.21 57.88
C GLU A 816 -13.90 16.92 58.86
N GLU A 817 -14.59 17.98 58.46
CA GLU A 817 -15.68 18.57 59.27
C GLU A 817 -16.95 17.72 59.29
N GLU A 818 -17.28 17.02 58.21
CA GLU A 818 -18.38 16.03 58.17
C GLU A 818 -18.02 14.74 58.94
N GLU A 819 -16.78 14.26 58.83
CA GLU A 819 -16.28 13.10 59.58
C GLU A 819 -16.14 13.39 61.07
N ARG A 820 -15.72 14.60 61.49
CA ARG A 820 -15.74 14.98 62.92
C ARG A 820 -17.15 15.16 63.50
N ARG A 821 -18.15 15.49 62.68
CA ARG A 821 -19.56 15.48 63.10
C ARG A 821 -20.09 14.05 63.24
N ALA A 822 -19.73 13.16 62.32
CA ALA A 822 -20.08 11.74 62.38
C ALA A 822 -19.34 11.00 63.51
N GLU A 823 -18.07 11.31 63.77
CA GLU A 823 -17.30 10.76 64.89
C GLU A 823 -17.78 11.29 66.24
N ALA A 824 -18.24 12.55 66.34
CA ALA A 824 -18.89 13.05 67.55
C ALA A 824 -20.24 12.37 67.84
N GLU A 825 -21.04 12.05 66.80
CA GLU A 825 -22.26 11.24 66.95
C GLU A 825 -21.94 9.78 67.32
N ARG A 826 -20.89 9.20 66.74
CA ARG A 826 -20.43 7.84 67.05
C ARG A 826 -19.84 7.71 68.45
N ILE A 827 -19.09 8.70 68.93
CA ILE A 827 -18.53 8.73 70.29
C ILE A 827 -19.65 8.98 71.30
N ALA A 828 -20.68 9.76 70.97
CA ALA A 828 -21.88 9.89 71.80
C ALA A 828 -22.69 8.58 71.86
N GLU A 829 -22.80 7.81 70.77
CA GLU A 829 -23.42 6.48 70.78
C GLU A 829 -22.57 5.43 71.51
N GLU A 830 -21.23 5.48 71.39
CA GLU A 830 -20.31 4.62 72.14
C GLU A 830 -20.25 4.97 73.63
N GLU A 831 -20.38 6.24 74.04
CA GLU A 831 -20.53 6.63 75.46
C GLU A 831 -21.90 6.23 76.04
N ARG A 832 -22.96 6.25 75.22
CA ARG A 832 -24.29 5.74 75.58
C ARG A 832 -24.28 4.22 75.81
N LEU A 833 -23.59 3.48 74.96
CA LEU A 833 -23.46 2.02 75.05
C LEU A 833 -22.45 1.59 76.14
N ALA A 834 -21.37 2.34 76.35
CA ALA A 834 -20.41 2.12 77.43
C ALA A 834 -20.99 2.48 78.81
N ALA A 835 -21.90 3.44 78.90
CA ALA A 835 -22.67 3.71 80.12
C ALA A 835 -23.63 2.56 80.46
N GLU A 836 -24.31 1.97 79.46
CA GLU A 836 -25.17 0.79 79.63
C GLU A 836 -24.37 -0.48 79.98
N GLU A 837 -23.19 -0.70 79.38
CA GLU A 837 -22.30 -1.80 79.75
C GLU A 837 -21.64 -1.59 81.13
N ALA A 838 -21.31 -0.36 81.51
CA ALA A 838 -20.79 -0.02 82.84
C ALA A 838 -21.86 -0.19 83.93
N GLU A 839 -23.14 0.10 83.66
CA GLU A 839 -24.25 -0.18 84.57
C GLU A 839 -24.49 -1.68 84.75
N GLN A 840 -24.35 -2.49 83.69
CA GLN A 840 -24.46 -3.96 83.77
C GLN A 840 -23.28 -4.60 84.52
N ILE A 841 -22.05 -4.11 84.31
CA ILE A 841 -20.84 -4.55 85.03
C ILE A 841 -20.83 -4.06 86.49
N ALA A 842 -21.42 -2.88 86.78
CA ALA A 842 -21.62 -2.40 88.15
C ALA A 842 -22.70 -3.21 88.90
N GLN A 843 -23.76 -3.66 88.23
CA GLN A 843 -24.77 -4.54 88.82
C GLN A 843 -24.26 -5.98 89.06
N GLU A 844 -23.37 -6.50 88.22
CA GLU A 844 -22.71 -7.80 88.44
C GLU A 844 -21.60 -7.73 89.51
N LYS A 845 -20.86 -6.62 89.62
CA LYS A 845 -19.89 -6.39 90.69
C LYS A 845 -20.56 -6.07 92.03
N ALA A 846 -21.71 -5.39 92.05
CA ALA A 846 -22.50 -5.17 93.25
C ALA A 846 -23.06 -6.49 93.82
N LYS A 847 -23.53 -7.42 92.97
CA LYS A 847 -24.00 -8.75 93.42
C LYS A 847 -22.86 -9.63 93.97
N LYS A 848 -21.66 -9.54 93.40
CA LYS A 848 -20.45 -10.24 93.90
C LYS A 848 -19.87 -9.58 95.17
N GLN A 849 -19.98 -8.26 95.31
CA GLN A 849 -19.60 -7.54 96.53
C GLN A 849 -20.61 -7.75 97.66
N THR A 850 -21.92 -7.90 97.40
CA THR A 850 -22.89 -8.27 98.45
C THR A 850 -22.70 -9.70 99.01
N GLU A 851 -22.13 -10.62 98.22
CA GLU A 851 -21.80 -11.99 98.66
C GLU A 851 -20.45 -12.05 99.42
N GLU A 852 -19.50 -11.17 99.09
CA GLU A 852 -18.24 -11.01 99.83
C GLU A 852 -18.38 -10.13 101.09
N ASP A 853 -19.28 -9.13 101.08
CA ASP A 853 -19.61 -8.30 102.23
C ASP A 853 -20.48 -9.04 103.27
N ALA A 854 -21.34 -9.98 102.87
CA ALA A 854 -21.99 -10.90 103.83
C ALA A 854 -20.99 -11.84 104.52
N ARG A 855 -19.85 -12.14 103.87
CA ARG A 855 -18.74 -12.91 104.45
C ARG A 855 -17.75 -12.03 105.24
N ALA A 856 -17.67 -10.74 104.93
CA ALA A 856 -16.87 -9.75 105.65
C ALA A 856 -17.61 -9.17 106.87
N GLU A 857 -18.95 -9.10 106.90
CA GLU A 857 -19.75 -8.69 108.07
C GLU A 857 -19.71 -9.74 109.21
N VAL A 858 -19.53 -11.02 108.89
CA VAL A 858 -19.25 -12.09 109.88
C VAL A 858 -17.81 -12.01 110.43
N ARG A 859 -16.88 -11.36 109.72
CA ARG A 859 -15.51 -11.09 110.18
C ARG A 859 -15.37 -9.74 110.90
N ARG A 860 -16.14 -8.71 110.53
CA ARG A 860 -16.16 -7.39 111.19
C ARG A 860 -16.90 -7.40 112.53
N LYS A 861 -17.94 -8.24 112.70
CA LYS A 861 -18.53 -8.53 114.03
C LYS A 861 -17.58 -9.25 115.00
N ARG A 862 -16.46 -9.83 114.53
CA ARG A 862 -15.39 -10.43 115.34
C ARG A 862 -14.19 -9.50 115.59
N GLU A 863 -14.05 -8.42 114.83
CA GLU A 863 -12.98 -7.43 115.00
C GLU A 863 -13.43 -6.24 115.89
N GLU A 864 -14.74 -5.95 115.95
CA GLU A 864 -15.33 -4.99 116.90
C GLU A 864 -15.28 -5.50 118.36
N GLU A 865 -15.29 -6.82 118.61
CA GLU A 865 -15.02 -7.41 119.94
C GLU A 865 -13.54 -7.31 120.37
N ARG A 866 -12.59 -7.20 119.44
CA ARG A 866 -11.15 -7.04 119.77
C ARG A 866 -10.73 -5.59 119.95
N LEU A 867 -11.42 -4.63 119.32
CA LEU A 867 -11.12 -3.20 119.44
C LEU A 867 -11.64 -2.61 120.76
N ALA A 868 -12.71 -3.16 121.34
CA ALA A 868 -13.13 -2.88 122.72
C ALA A 868 -12.11 -3.42 123.77
N ALA A 869 -11.37 -4.49 123.46
CA ALA A 869 -10.30 -5.02 124.32
C ALA A 869 -8.97 -4.24 124.18
N ALA A 870 -8.74 -3.57 123.05
CA ALA A 870 -7.54 -2.75 122.82
C ALA A 870 -7.64 -1.34 123.43
N GLU A 871 -8.86 -0.82 123.65
CA GLU A 871 -9.08 0.47 124.32
C GLU A 871 -8.77 0.41 125.83
N GLN A 872 -8.86 -0.78 126.46
CA GLN A 872 -8.37 -1.04 127.82
C GLN A 872 -6.84 -1.22 127.91
N ALA A 873 -6.16 -1.64 126.84
CA ALA A 873 -4.70 -1.78 126.81
C ALA A 873 -3.97 -0.44 126.54
N ARG A 874 -4.64 0.53 125.92
CA ARG A 874 -4.08 1.87 125.62
C ARG A 874 -3.96 2.78 126.85
N LEU A 875 -4.71 2.49 127.92
CA LEU A 875 -4.54 3.10 129.25
C LEU A 875 -3.32 2.54 130.01
N GLN A 876 -2.77 1.40 129.56
CA GLN A 876 -1.60 0.75 130.15
C GLN A 876 -0.28 1.10 129.44
N GLN A 877 -0.35 1.72 128.25
CA GLN A 877 0.80 2.31 127.55
C GLN A 877 1.43 3.48 128.30
N GLN A 878 0.75 4.17 129.20
CA GLN A 878 1.30 5.37 129.83
C GLN A 878 2.24 5.09 131.02
N ARG A 879 2.45 3.82 131.42
CA ARG A 879 3.31 3.46 132.57
C ARG A 879 4.61 2.70 132.27
N GLU A 880 4.83 2.16 131.08
CA GLU A 880 6.01 1.29 130.84
C GLU A 880 6.98 1.81 129.76
N GLU A 881 6.61 2.87 129.04
CA GLU A 881 7.54 3.65 128.20
C GLU A 881 8.61 4.39 129.02
N GLU A 882 8.52 4.39 130.35
CA GLU A 882 9.55 4.90 131.26
C GLU A 882 10.69 3.88 131.52
N ALA A 883 10.56 2.60 131.10
CA ALA A 883 11.45 1.51 131.55
C ALA A 883 12.43 0.90 130.52
N SER A 884 12.30 1.14 129.20
CA SER A 884 13.14 0.42 128.20
C SER A 884 14.07 1.28 127.35
N ALA A 885 14.20 2.57 127.68
CA ALA A 885 15.35 3.41 127.32
C ALA A 885 16.71 2.83 127.76
N ARG A 886 16.74 1.71 128.50
CA ARG A 886 17.95 0.93 128.86
C ARG A 886 18.36 -0.17 127.87
N ALA A 887 17.57 -0.49 126.84
CA ALA A 887 17.88 -1.58 125.90
C ALA A 887 18.68 -1.13 124.65
N ALA A 888 18.87 0.18 124.45
CA ALA A 888 19.64 0.78 123.37
C ALA A 888 21.18 0.53 123.45
N ALA A 889 21.66 -0.37 124.31
CA ALA A 889 23.08 -0.53 124.59
C ALA A 889 23.68 -1.91 124.21
N ARG A 890 22.99 -2.80 123.48
CA ARG A 890 23.44 -4.22 123.42
C ARG A 890 23.54 -5.00 122.11
N ALA A 891 23.41 -4.42 120.92
CA ALA A 891 23.48 -5.26 119.72
C ALA A 891 24.26 -4.69 118.53
N ALA A 892 25.30 -3.91 118.84
CA ALA A 892 26.43 -3.71 117.93
C ALA A 892 27.37 -4.93 118.01
N GLU A 893 27.21 -5.95 117.15
CA GLU A 893 28.31 -6.82 116.71
C GLU A 893 27.94 -7.77 115.54
N LYS A 894 28.89 -7.93 114.59
CA LYS A 894 29.13 -9.09 113.67
C LYS A 894 28.60 -8.99 112.21
N ASN A 895 29.32 -8.45 111.20
CA ASN A 895 30.44 -8.99 110.35
C ASN A 895 30.15 -10.32 109.58
N ARG A 896 30.62 -10.68 108.36
CA ARG A 896 31.39 -10.11 107.21
C ARG A 896 31.69 -11.30 106.21
N ALA A 897 31.93 -11.02 104.90
CA ALA A 897 32.88 -11.70 103.96
C ALA A 897 32.51 -12.90 102.99
N PRO A 898 33.29 -13.11 101.87
CA PRO A 898 32.96 -13.74 100.54
C PRO A 898 33.94 -14.87 100.04
N THR A 899 33.98 -15.30 98.73
CA THR A 899 35.18 -15.65 97.84
C THR A 899 34.99 -16.66 96.63
N ALA A 900 35.42 -16.27 95.40
CA ALA A 900 36.42 -16.78 94.38
C ALA A 900 36.66 -18.32 93.97
N PRO A 901 37.64 -18.73 93.07
CA PRO A 901 37.52 -19.17 91.63
C PRO A 901 38.25 -20.55 91.23
N PRO A 902 39.09 -20.80 90.15
CA PRO A 902 38.90 -21.02 88.67
C PRO A 902 39.65 -22.24 87.96
N VAL A 903 39.65 -22.26 86.59
CA VAL A 903 40.60 -22.75 85.51
C VAL A 903 40.64 -24.19 84.89
N ARG A 904 40.46 -24.31 83.54
CA ARG A 904 41.39 -24.81 82.45
C ARG A 904 40.64 -25.21 81.14
N ALA A 905 40.96 -24.59 79.98
CA ALA A 905 41.76 -25.09 78.82
C ALA A 905 41.13 -26.29 78.06
N SER A 906 40.99 -26.42 76.73
CA SER A 906 41.78 -25.96 75.56
C SER A 906 41.07 -26.29 74.21
N VAL A 907 41.29 -25.44 73.19
CA VAL A 907 41.56 -25.73 71.74
C VAL A 907 40.42 -26.00 70.71
N SER A 908 40.40 -25.09 69.71
CA SER A 908 39.96 -25.11 68.28
C SER A 908 38.57 -25.66 67.92
N GLY A 909 37.65 -24.93 67.29
CA GLY A 909 37.73 -23.98 66.16
C GLY A 909 36.95 -24.59 64.97
N ASP A 910 36.17 -23.93 64.13
CA ASP A 910 35.75 -22.54 63.97
C ASP A 910 34.51 -22.55 63.03
N SER A 911 33.77 -21.43 62.95
CA SER A 911 32.77 -21.05 61.93
C SER A 911 31.34 -20.80 62.44
N VAL A 912 31.03 -19.51 62.64
CA VAL A 912 29.67 -18.95 62.53
C VAL A 912 29.76 -17.62 61.79
N TRP A 913 28.95 -17.45 60.75
CA TRP A 913 28.64 -16.15 60.15
C TRP A 913 27.13 -15.98 59.98
N ARG A 914 26.58 -14.92 60.60
CA ARG A 914 25.46 -14.14 60.03
C ARG A 914 25.55 -12.67 60.49
N ARG A 915 26.02 -11.83 59.56
CA ARG A 915 25.64 -10.43 59.20
C ARG A 915 25.06 -9.50 60.29
N SER A 916 25.67 -8.31 60.44
CA SER A 916 25.07 -6.98 60.09
C SER A 916 25.97 -5.78 60.45
N THR A 917 26.23 -4.90 59.44
CA THR A 917 26.28 -3.39 59.41
C THR A 917 26.93 -2.55 60.56
N PRO A 918 27.16 -1.22 60.45
CA PRO A 918 27.27 -0.25 59.32
C PRO A 918 28.45 0.78 59.44
N ALA A 919 28.56 1.64 58.41
CA ALA A 919 28.91 3.09 58.39
C ALA A 919 30.22 3.70 58.98
N ALA A 920 30.97 4.30 58.03
CA ALA A 920 31.53 5.67 57.99
C ALA A 920 32.73 6.10 58.86
N SER A 921 33.84 6.48 58.20
CA SER A 921 34.45 7.83 58.28
C SER A 921 35.73 7.95 57.42
N THR A 922 35.84 9.10 56.75
CA THR A 922 36.96 9.72 56.01
C THR A 922 38.14 10.13 56.95
N PRO A 923 39.27 10.79 56.52
CA PRO A 923 39.75 11.23 55.19
C PRO A 923 41.29 11.07 54.89
N ALA A 924 41.65 11.39 53.63
CA ALA A 924 42.84 12.13 53.12
C ALA A 924 44.29 11.57 53.09
N ALA A 925 44.74 11.24 51.86
CA ALA A 925 45.94 11.67 51.10
C ALA A 925 47.38 11.40 51.65
N PRO A 926 48.48 11.49 50.85
CA PRO A 926 48.65 11.82 49.42
C PRO A 926 49.57 10.88 48.57
N SER A 927 49.54 11.12 47.25
CA SER A 927 50.44 10.79 46.11
C SER A 927 51.97 10.78 46.42
N PRO A 928 52.92 10.30 45.53
CA PRO A 928 52.89 10.45 44.05
C PRO A 928 53.68 9.46 43.13
N ARG A 929 53.40 9.58 41.80
CA ARG A 929 54.31 9.53 40.61
C ARG A 929 55.10 8.21 40.34
N GLN A 930 55.34 7.72 39.12
CA GLN A 930 55.61 8.36 37.82
C GLN A 930 55.66 7.32 36.66
N ALA A 931 55.12 7.70 35.49
CA ALA A 931 55.71 7.58 34.13
C ALA A 931 55.72 6.19 33.40
N ALA A 932 55.56 6.06 32.06
CA ALA A 932 55.60 7.00 30.94
C ALA A 932 54.88 6.46 29.65
N ALA A 933 54.45 7.41 28.79
CA ALA A 933 54.41 7.45 27.30
C ALA A 933 53.48 6.48 26.49
N THR A 934 52.29 6.88 25.98
CA THR A 934 51.87 7.72 24.79
C THR A 934 51.75 6.94 23.45
N LEU A 935 50.54 6.56 22.95
CA LEU A 935 49.56 7.23 22.02
C LEU A 935 49.97 7.29 20.51
N PRO A 936 49.06 7.30 19.48
CA PRO A 936 47.73 7.94 19.47
C PRO A 936 46.56 7.35 18.61
N ARG A 937 45.35 7.92 18.84
CA ARG A 937 44.19 8.20 17.93
C ARG A 937 43.39 7.05 17.24
N SER A 938 42.07 7.01 17.46
CA SER A 938 41.06 7.70 16.62
C SER A 938 39.59 7.40 17.04
N GLU A 939 38.92 8.44 17.53
CA GLU A 939 37.51 8.86 17.30
C GLU A 939 36.41 7.84 16.90
N SER A 940 35.61 7.43 17.90
CA SER A 940 34.15 7.67 18.07
C SER A 940 33.12 7.34 16.94
N PRO A 941 31.80 7.59 17.09
CA PRO A 941 30.85 6.78 17.89
C PRO A 941 29.50 6.48 17.16
N VAL A 942 28.68 5.68 17.84
CA VAL A 942 27.19 5.53 17.79
C VAL A 942 26.42 6.64 17.05
N PRO A 943 25.40 6.31 16.21
CA PRO A 943 24.34 7.26 15.89
C PRO A 943 23.13 7.06 16.81
N LYS A 944 22.77 8.18 17.44
CA LYS A 944 21.53 8.41 18.18
C LYS A 944 20.33 8.53 17.25
N PHE A 945 19.24 8.00 17.76
CA PHE A 945 17.84 8.28 17.48
C PHE A 945 17.51 9.79 17.44
N ARG A 946 16.68 10.21 16.47
CA ARG A 946 15.76 11.35 16.59
C ARG A 946 14.43 11.05 15.90
N PRO A 947 13.33 11.69 16.35
CA PRO A 947 11.98 11.13 16.29
C PRO A 947 11.07 11.85 15.28
N GLY A 948 10.02 11.15 14.84
CA GLY A 948 8.83 11.76 14.25
C GLY A 948 8.26 11.00 13.07
N ALA A 949 7.21 10.21 13.32
CA ALA A 949 6.00 10.07 12.49
C ALA A 949 5.31 8.71 12.70
N VAL A 950 4.12 8.78 13.30
CA VAL A 950 2.94 7.91 13.11
C VAL A 950 3.04 6.45 13.57
N GLN A 951 2.24 6.17 14.61
CA GLN A 951 1.97 4.87 15.19
C GLN A 951 1.44 3.87 14.14
N SER A 952 2.04 2.68 14.04
CA SER A 952 1.35 1.48 13.55
C SER A 952 1.45 0.37 14.57
N SER A 953 0.31 -0.27 14.79
CA SER A 953 0.00 -1.12 15.93
C SER A 953 0.60 -2.52 15.77
N TRP A 954 1.14 -3.05 16.85
CA TRP A 954 1.69 -4.41 16.98
C TRP A 954 0.71 -5.51 16.54
N ARG A 955 -0.60 -5.22 16.52
CA ARG A 955 -1.67 -6.12 16.05
C ARG A 955 -1.70 -6.35 14.53
N GLU A 956 -1.15 -5.46 13.71
CA GLU A 956 -1.10 -5.64 12.24
C GLU A 956 0.02 -6.59 11.80
N ARG A 957 1.01 -6.85 12.67
CA ARG A 957 2.08 -7.81 12.42
C ARG A 957 1.67 -9.25 12.69
N GLU A 958 0.71 -9.48 13.59
CA GLU A 958 0.19 -10.82 13.89
C GLU A 958 -0.84 -11.31 12.84
N THR A 959 -1.60 -10.40 12.23
CA THR A 959 -2.58 -10.75 11.17
C THR A 959 -1.89 -11.13 9.86
N ALA A 960 -0.77 -10.49 9.53
CA ALA A 960 0.06 -10.84 8.37
C ALA A 960 0.75 -12.21 8.51
N LYS A 961 0.99 -12.67 9.75
CA LYS A 961 1.62 -13.97 10.02
C LYS A 961 0.61 -15.13 9.95
N LYS A 962 -0.62 -14.92 10.44
CA LYS A 962 -1.72 -15.90 10.36
C LYS A 962 -2.28 -16.13 8.95
N ALA A 963 -2.05 -15.20 8.01
CA ALA A 963 -2.48 -15.36 6.62
C ALA A 963 -1.55 -16.26 5.77
N ALA A 964 -0.34 -16.57 6.24
CA ALA A 964 0.64 -17.37 5.50
C ALA A 964 0.58 -18.88 5.80
N GLU A 965 -0.14 -19.30 6.85
CA GLU A 965 -0.16 -20.71 7.32
C GLU A 965 -1.45 -21.49 6.99
N ALA A 966 -2.49 -20.85 6.46
CA ALA A 966 -3.79 -21.48 6.20
C ALA A 966 -3.98 -22.03 4.77
N GLY A 967 -2.90 -22.41 4.09
CA GLY A 967 -2.93 -22.81 2.68
C GLY A 967 -2.33 -24.17 2.40
N GLN A 968 -2.75 -25.24 3.10
CA GLN A 968 -2.40 -26.62 2.72
C GLN A 968 -3.32 -27.68 3.37
N THR A 969 -4.29 -28.20 2.62
CA THR A 969 -4.93 -29.52 2.85
C THR A 969 -5.25 -30.17 1.49
N VAL A 970 -4.45 -31.15 1.06
CA VAL A 970 -4.73 -32.61 1.01
C VAL A 970 -5.95 -33.00 0.14
N ARG A 971 -5.67 -33.64 -1.01
CA ARG A 971 -6.62 -34.43 -1.83
C ARG A 971 -6.58 -35.91 -1.39
N PRO A 972 -7.68 -36.67 -1.51
CA PRO A 972 -7.66 -38.13 -1.38
C PRO A 972 -7.48 -38.86 -2.73
N SER A 973 -6.86 -40.04 -2.66
CA SER A 973 -6.72 -41.14 -3.65
C SER A 973 -8.08 -41.77 -3.99
N SER A 974 -8.41 -42.46 -5.10
CA SER A 974 -7.78 -43.45 -6.04
C SER A 974 -8.83 -43.73 -7.18
N PRO A 975 -8.84 -44.77 -8.06
CA PRO A 975 -7.82 -45.48 -8.86
C PRO A 975 -8.22 -45.74 -10.37
N VAL A 976 -7.34 -46.44 -11.12
CA VAL A 976 -7.50 -47.26 -12.37
C VAL A 976 -7.38 -46.59 -13.77
N PRO A 977 -6.65 -47.21 -14.74
CA PRO A 977 -6.20 -46.57 -15.98
C PRO A 977 -6.99 -47.04 -17.23
N ARG A 978 -7.11 -46.17 -18.25
CA ARG A 978 -7.49 -46.62 -19.60
C ARG A 978 -6.91 -45.74 -20.73
N ALA A 979 -6.26 -46.46 -21.64
CA ALA A 979 -6.10 -46.28 -23.08
C ALA A 979 -5.27 -45.11 -23.66
N LEU A 980 -4.26 -45.55 -24.42
CA LEU A 980 -3.43 -44.87 -25.42
C LEU A 980 -4.22 -44.06 -26.45
N PRO A 981 -3.55 -43.09 -27.11
CA PRO A 981 -3.68 -42.97 -28.55
C PRO A 981 -2.34 -43.03 -29.29
N LYS A 982 -2.36 -43.91 -30.29
CA LYS A 982 -1.68 -43.96 -31.59
C LYS A 982 -0.55 -42.97 -31.91
N GLU A 983 0.57 -43.58 -32.32
CA GLU A 983 1.58 -43.06 -33.22
C GLU A 983 0.97 -42.49 -34.51
N GLU A 984 1.49 -41.35 -34.96
CA GLU A 984 1.66 -41.11 -36.40
C GLU A 984 2.81 -40.10 -36.65
N ALA A 985 3.75 -40.59 -37.47
CA ALA A 985 4.60 -39.92 -38.45
C ALA A 985 5.47 -38.71 -38.06
N SER A 986 6.77 -39.00 -38.03
CA SER A 986 7.88 -38.08 -38.24
C SER A 986 7.70 -37.22 -39.51
N LYS A 987 7.85 -35.89 -39.36
CA LYS A 987 8.37 -35.03 -40.41
C LYS A 987 9.52 -34.20 -39.84
N ASN A 988 10.69 -34.45 -40.41
CA ASN A 988 11.84 -33.55 -40.33
C ASN A 988 11.43 -32.22 -40.96
N ASP A 989 11.48 -31.15 -40.17
CA ASP A 989 11.59 -29.80 -40.72
C ASP A 989 12.53 -29.00 -39.82
N ASP A 990 13.66 -28.59 -40.40
CA ASP A 990 14.74 -27.84 -39.76
C ASP A 990 14.25 -26.43 -39.41
N GLY A 991 13.58 -26.31 -38.27
CA GLY A 991 13.04 -25.05 -37.75
C GLY A 991 14.08 -24.20 -37.05
N PHE A 992 14.94 -23.54 -37.81
CA PHE A 992 15.77 -22.43 -37.34
C PHE A 992 14.86 -21.25 -36.94
N GLN A 993 14.59 -21.07 -35.64
CA GLN A 993 13.99 -19.84 -35.12
C GLN A 993 15.08 -18.85 -34.67
N PRO A 994 15.17 -17.65 -35.29
CA PRO A 994 16.05 -16.59 -34.80
C PRO A 994 15.48 -16.00 -33.51
N VAL A 995 16.13 -16.27 -32.37
CA VAL A 995 15.83 -15.59 -31.11
C VAL A 995 16.43 -14.18 -31.15
N GLU A 996 15.58 -13.15 -31.11
CA GLU A 996 16.00 -11.76 -30.97
C GLU A 996 16.85 -11.56 -29.71
N LYS A 997 18.06 -11.03 -29.91
CA LYS A 997 19.02 -10.73 -28.85
C LYS A 997 18.49 -9.58 -27.97
N LYS A 998 18.02 -9.90 -26.76
CA LYS A 998 17.98 -8.91 -25.65
C LYS A 998 19.41 -8.54 -25.27
N VAL A 999 19.87 -7.40 -25.77
CA VAL A 999 21.14 -6.78 -25.39
C VAL A 999 21.04 -6.31 -23.94
N TRP A 1000 21.66 -7.05 -23.01
CA TRP A 1000 21.96 -6.56 -21.67
C TRP A 1000 23.13 -5.58 -21.77
N ARG A 1001 22.84 -4.28 -21.61
CA ARG A 1001 23.87 -3.23 -21.50
C ARG A 1001 24.37 -3.18 -20.05
N PRO A 1002 25.68 -3.29 -19.78
CA PRO A 1002 26.23 -3.03 -18.46
C PRO A 1002 26.07 -1.55 -18.11
N SER A 1003 25.56 -1.28 -16.90
CA SER A 1003 25.54 0.04 -16.30
C SER A 1003 26.98 0.53 -16.14
N ARG A 1004 27.38 1.53 -16.94
CA ARG A 1004 28.61 2.30 -16.69
C ARG A 1004 28.43 3.05 -15.38
N GLY A 1005 29.31 2.74 -14.43
CA GLY A 1005 29.43 3.44 -13.17
C GLY A 1005 29.63 4.94 -13.38
N ARG A 1006 28.74 5.72 -12.78
CA ARG A 1006 29.03 7.12 -12.46
C ARG A 1006 30.07 7.11 -11.36
N GLY A 1007 31.28 7.59 -11.68
CA GLY A 1007 32.21 8.08 -10.68
C GLY A 1007 31.56 9.24 -9.94
N LYS A 1008 31.34 9.07 -8.64
CA LYS A 1008 31.17 10.19 -7.72
C LYS A 1008 32.57 10.69 -7.37
N ALA A 1009 32.82 11.95 -7.73
CA ALA A 1009 33.81 12.75 -7.06
C ALA A 1009 33.29 13.08 -5.65
N ILE A 1010 34.16 12.82 -4.67
CA ILE A 1010 34.09 13.15 -3.23
C ILE A 1010 33.06 12.36 -2.43
#